data_AF-A0A7X4GJS6-F1
#
_entry.id   AF-A0A7X4GJS6-F1
#
_cell.length_a   1.000
_cell.length_b   1.000
_cell.length_c   1.000
_cell.angle_alpha   90.00
_cell.angle_beta   90.00
_cell.angle_gamma   90.00
#
_symmetry.space_group_name_H-M   'P 1'
#
loop_
_entity.id
_entity.type
_entity.pdbx_description
1 polymer ?
#
loop_
_entity_poly.entity_id
_entity_poly.type
_entity_poly.pdbx_seq_one_letter_code
_entity_poly.pdbx_strand_id
1 'polypeptide(L)'
;MNEMTAASPDAESAAARAILEQLATGSPITRAHLNAAMIDAFGGTDAEGRWTQRESFELLELALVTHLRGRERPANVDDLASAIVLAQRLPTHTVRSETQIEWQQFSTPVDLAALATLLASPQPSDIVLEPSAGNGLLVAQLGSVSALHLNEIDPDRRRRLTQAFPDAVVTGVDGAAIGTLLGQSPRPTLILMNPPFSRSLGRGADDYAAVRHFQAALRHLQPGGRLVAIMPDWFGPSARMRDIFETSMRSGTVRTSLRLEKCYTRHGTSITVRLFVVDKVAGGATPATIQGSSLDDLLDSVTVTPRCPIGEPSTKPAISRSTGVSLFRAARSSKPTGPRAYHAPVRNEVLPVSYTILDAPAPLAEQAGVYLPYRPSRLVFEHAGEHPTALVESVAMGSIPAPRPRHIPRLPERTISERLLSSSQLETVIYAGDAWDQFLPGQFRPAKEGVGLELSEEGRRYRKGFFLGDGTGAGKGRQIAACILDNWLAGRRRHIWVTKNEPLLEDARRDWTALGGMTADIQPMTAWKIDEPIRLDQGVVFVTYPTLRSARGENSRLQQLIDWAGGSFDGVIAFDEAHEMGGVAGGEGAMGAKKGSQQGICGVLLQNHLPDARVLYASATGASDVNNLAYAVRLGLWGPETAFADREAFISGIRKGGIAAMELVARDLKATGLYTSRALSFAGVEYDILRHQLTPEQIAIYDTYADAWSILCAARHKTAYREEAVMRRNAA
;
A
#
# COMPACT_ATOMS: atom_id res chain seq x y z
N MET A 1 27.98 -12.83 -20.16
CA MET A 1 28.91 -11.70 -19.94
C MET A 1 29.61 -11.41 -21.25
N ASN A 2 29.12 -10.42 -21.99
CA ASN A 2 29.96 -9.64 -22.91
C ASN A 2 30.09 -8.28 -22.24
N GLU A 3 31.29 -7.90 -21.82
CA GLU A 3 31.59 -6.54 -21.38
C GLU A 3 31.45 -5.62 -22.59
N MET A 4 30.30 -4.97 -22.73
CA MET A 4 30.22 -3.74 -23.53
C MET A 4 31.04 -2.68 -22.78
N THR A 5 32.08 -2.19 -23.44
CA THR A 5 32.99 -1.16 -22.93
C THR A 5 32.19 0.04 -22.44
N ALA A 6 32.19 0.30 -21.13
CA ALA A 6 31.70 1.57 -20.60
C ALA A 6 32.44 2.72 -21.30
N ALA A 7 31.69 3.63 -21.92
CA ALA A 7 32.24 4.79 -22.61
C ALA A 7 33.15 5.62 -21.69
N SER A 8 34.28 6.10 -22.21
CA SER A 8 35.11 7.04 -21.46
C SER A 8 34.34 8.35 -21.24
N PRO A 9 34.30 8.92 -20.02
CA PRO A 9 33.69 10.22 -19.75
C PRO A 9 34.18 11.37 -20.66
N ASP A 10 35.40 11.25 -21.18
CA ASP A 10 35.99 12.23 -22.10
C ASP A 10 35.32 12.20 -23.48
N ALA A 11 34.94 11.03 -23.98
CA ALA A 11 34.27 10.87 -25.27
C ALA A 11 32.83 11.42 -25.22
N GLU A 12 32.10 11.15 -24.14
CA GLU A 12 30.76 11.74 -23.94
C GLU A 12 30.81 13.27 -23.91
N SER A 13 31.80 13.83 -23.22
CA SER A 13 31.99 15.28 -23.10
C SER A 13 32.33 15.92 -24.45
N ALA A 14 33.18 15.27 -25.25
CA ALA A 14 33.53 15.73 -26.59
C ALA A 14 32.32 15.71 -27.54
N ALA A 15 31.55 14.62 -27.57
CA ALA A 15 30.34 14.52 -28.37
C ALA A 15 29.28 15.56 -27.96
N ALA A 16 29.01 15.72 -26.66
CA ALA A 16 28.06 16.72 -26.16
C ALA A 16 28.48 18.14 -26.54
N ARG A 17 29.78 18.46 -26.51
CA ARG A 17 30.31 19.77 -26.94
C ARG A 17 30.12 20.01 -28.43
N ALA A 18 30.40 19.02 -29.28
CA ALA A 18 30.17 19.14 -30.72
C ALA A 18 28.69 19.36 -31.04
N ILE A 19 27.78 18.66 -30.34
CA ILE A 19 26.32 18.87 -30.49
C ILE A 19 25.92 20.27 -30.00
N LEU A 20 26.50 20.75 -28.90
CA LEU A 20 26.26 22.09 -28.36
C LEU A 20 26.66 23.19 -29.36
N GLU A 21 27.81 23.05 -30.03
CA GLU A 21 28.25 23.97 -31.08
C GLU A 21 27.26 24.00 -32.24
N GLN A 22 26.69 22.85 -32.61
CA GLN A 22 25.64 22.79 -33.63
C GLN A 22 24.34 23.45 -33.19
N LEU A 23 23.91 23.25 -31.92
CA LEU A 23 22.75 23.94 -31.35
C LEU A 23 22.90 25.47 -31.44
N ALA A 24 24.11 25.99 -31.19
CA ALA A 24 24.40 27.42 -31.22
C ALA A 24 24.25 28.06 -32.61
N THR A 25 24.33 27.28 -33.70
CA THR A 25 24.14 27.80 -35.07
C THR A 25 22.68 28.16 -35.38
N GLY A 26 21.72 27.68 -34.59
CA GLY A 26 20.29 27.84 -34.83
C GLY A 26 19.72 27.03 -36.00
N SER A 27 20.53 26.22 -36.69
CA SER A 27 20.09 25.37 -37.81
C SER A 27 19.42 24.06 -37.31
N PRO A 28 18.61 23.39 -38.14
CA PRO A 28 18.04 22.08 -37.79
C PRO A 28 19.12 21.04 -37.48
N ILE A 29 18.95 20.31 -36.38
CA ILE A 29 19.82 19.21 -36.00
C ILE A 29 19.25 17.92 -36.58
N THR A 30 20.07 17.24 -37.36
CA THR A 30 19.69 15.97 -38.00
C THR A 30 20.36 14.80 -37.29
N ARG A 31 19.84 13.59 -37.52
CA ARG A 31 20.49 12.36 -37.07
C ARG A 31 21.93 12.25 -37.61
N ALA A 32 22.21 12.75 -38.80
CA ALA A 32 23.55 12.74 -39.38
C ALA A 32 24.52 13.60 -38.55
N HIS A 33 24.08 14.75 -38.04
CA HIS A 33 24.90 15.59 -37.16
C HIS A 33 25.22 14.88 -35.83
N LEU A 34 24.22 14.20 -35.23
CA LEU A 34 24.44 13.41 -34.02
C LEU A 34 25.44 12.28 -34.28
N ASN A 35 25.25 11.52 -35.35
CA ASN A 35 26.13 10.40 -35.69
C ASN A 35 27.56 10.87 -35.98
N ALA A 36 27.75 12.00 -36.65
CA ALA A 36 29.08 12.58 -36.87
C ALA A 36 29.77 12.92 -35.54
N ALA A 37 29.08 13.62 -34.64
CA ALA A 37 29.61 13.94 -33.31
C ALA A 37 29.97 12.69 -32.49
N MET A 38 29.16 11.63 -32.57
CA MET A 38 29.46 10.36 -31.92
C MET A 38 30.66 9.64 -32.55
N ILE A 39 30.75 9.59 -33.88
CA ILE A 39 31.87 8.94 -34.59
C ILE A 39 33.20 9.62 -34.23
N ASP A 40 33.22 10.95 -34.27
CA ASP A 40 34.43 11.72 -33.98
C ASP A 40 34.89 11.53 -32.53
N ALA A 41 33.95 11.47 -31.58
CA ALA A 41 34.28 11.34 -30.16
C ALA A 41 34.59 9.91 -29.70
N PHE A 42 33.91 8.90 -30.26
CA PHE A 42 34.04 7.49 -29.86
C PHE A 42 34.96 6.67 -30.79
N GLY A 43 35.44 7.28 -31.88
CA GLY A 43 36.42 6.70 -32.79
C GLY A 43 35.90 5.49 -33.58
N GLY A 44 34.63 5.50 -33.95
CA GLY A 44 33.99 4.46 -34.77
C GLY A 44 32.46 4.56 -34.81
N THR A 45 31.82 3.63 -35.51
CA THR A 45 30.37 3.66 -35.79
C THR A 45 29.53 2.87 -34.78
N ASP A 46 28.21 3.07 -34.78
CA ASP A 46 27.27 2.26 -34.00
C ASP A 46 27.23 0.80 -34.45
N ALA A 47 27.41 0.55 -35.75
CA ALA A 47 27.53 -0.79 -36.32
C ALA A 47 28.77 -1.56 -35.83
N GLU A 48 29.83 -0.85 -35.45
CA GLU A 48 31.04 -1.41 -34.82
C GLU A 48 30.88 -1.61 -33.30
N GLY A 49 29.72 -1.25 -32.74
CA GLY A 49 29.42 -1.38 -31.32
C GLY A 49 30.12 -0.35 -30.43
N ARG A 50 30.62 0.76 -30.99
CA ARG A 50 31.32 1.82 -30.24
C ARG A 50 30.39 2.69 -29.40
N TRP A 51 29.14 2.82 -29.85
CA TRP A 51 28.06 3.56 -29.21
C TRP A 51 26.74 3.09 -29.80
N THR A 52 25.63 3.52 -29.22
CA THR A 52 24.27 3.18 -29.62
C THR A 52 23.52 4.43 -30.03
N GLN A 53 22.55 4.31 -30.94
CA GLN A 53 21.72 5.47 -31.32
C GLN A 53 21.03 6.11 -30.10
N ARG A 54 20.73 5.34 -29.04
CA ARG A 54 20.20 5.86 -27.78
C ARG A 54 21.18 6.83 -27.12
N GLU A 55 22.45 6.46 -26.99
CA GLU A 55 23.47 7.33 -26.38
C GLU A 55 23.61 8.65 -27.13
N SER A 56 23.46 8.66 -28.47
CA SER A 56 23.45 9.90 -29.25
C SER A 56 22.31 10.85 -28.86
N PHE A 57 21.13 10.32 -28.50
CA PHE A 57 20.00 11.14 -28.04
C PHE A 57 20.19 11.58 -26.58
N GLU A 58 20.79 10.74 -25.73
CA GLU A 58 21.12 11.13 -24.35
C GLU A 58 22.18 12.25 -24.31
N LEU A 59 23.16 12.24 -25.22
CA LEU A 59 24.12 13.35 -25.35
C LEU A 59 23.51 14.60 -26.00
N LEU A 60 22.53 14.45 -26.89
CA LEU A 60 21.74 15.60 -27.36
C LEU A 60 20.99 16.27 -26.21
N GLU A 61 20.38 15.50 -25.30
CA GLU A 61 19.71 16.04 -24.12
C GLU A 61 20.68 16.76 -23.19
N LEU A 62 21.87 16.20 -22.96
CA LEU A 62 22.92 16.86 -22.17
C LEU A 62 23.38 18.18 -22.81
N ALA A 63 23.52 18.20 -24.14
CA ALA A 63 23.84 19.42 -24.88
C ALA A 63 22.72 20.46 -24.78
N LEU A 64 21.44 20.04 -24.87
CA LEU A 64 20.28 20.92 -24.67
C LEU A 64 20.24 21.51 -23.27
N VAL A 65 20.46 20.69 -22.23
CA VAL A 65 20.55 21.15 -20.84
C VAL A 65 21.64 22.21 -20.73
N THR A 66 22.81 21.96 -21.31
CA THR A 66 23.93 22.92 -21.27
C THR A 66 23.60 24.21 -22.02
N HIS A 67 22.94 24.12 -23.18
CA HIS A 67 22.53 25.27 -23.99
C HIS A 67 21.51 26.18 -23.29
N LEU A 68 20.62 25.58 -22.49
CA LEU A 68 19.48 26.27 -21.88
C LEU A 68 19.74 26.84 -20.48
N ARG A 69 20.83 26.38 -19.84
CA ARG A 69 21.25 26.80 -18.49
C ARG A 69 21.79 28.23 -18.46
N GLY A 70 21.84 28.80 -17.25
CA GLY A 70 22.47 30.11 -16.99
C GLY A 70 21.52 31.30 -17.15
N ARG A 71 20.20 31.10 -17.00
CA ARG A 71 19.24 32.20 -17.03
C ARG A 71 19.30 33.04 -15.75
N GLU A 72 19.39 34.35 -15.90
CA GLU A 72 19.37 35.31 -14.78
C GLU A 72 17.97 35.88 -14.49
N ARG A 73 17.02 35.72 -15.43
CA ARG A 73 15.65 36.24 -15.33
C ARG A 73 14.59 35.13 -15.26
N PRO A 74 13.41 35.39 -14.67
CA PRO A 74 12.28 34.45 -14.71
C PRO A 74 11.85 34.11 -16.14
N ALA A 75 11.38 32.87 -16.32
CA ALA A 75 10.80 32.42 -17.58
C ALA A 75 9.53 33.21 -17.93
N ASN A 76 9.36 33.54 -19.20
CA ASN A 76 8.18 34.21 -19.74
C ASN A 76 7.59 33.43 -20.94
N VAL A 77 6.52 33.97 -21.53
CA VAL A 77 5.84 33.33 -22.68
C VAL A 77 6.74 33.29 -23.92
N ASP A 78 7.61 34.28 -24.13
CA ASP A 78 8.57 34.30 -25.26
C ASP A 78 9.60 33.17 -25.15
N ASP A 79 9.98 32.80 -23.91
CA ASP A 79 10.86 31.65 -23.66
C ASP A 79 10.17 30.34 -24.05
N LEU A 80 8.87 30.20 -23.79
CA LEU A 80 8.08 29.05 -24.23
C LEU A 80 7.97 29.00 -25.76
N ALA A 81 7.68 30.13 -26.41
CA ALA A 81 7.65 30.22 -27.87
C ALA A 81 9.02 29.83 -28.48
N SER A 82 10.12 30.31 -27.89
CA SER A 82 11.49 29.95 -28.30
C SER A 82 11.77 28.46 -28.13
N ALA A 83 11.30 27.85 -27.04
CA ALA A 83 11.45 26.42 -26.78
C ALA A 83 10.64 25.55 -27.77
N ILE A 84 9.45 25.99 -28.18
CA ILE A 84 8.66 25.33 -29.22
C ILE A 84 9.41 25.35 -30.55
N VAL A 85 9.95 26.50 -30.94
CA VAL A 85 10.76 26.63 -32.15
C VAL A 85 12.02 25.76 -32.07
N LEU A 86 12.67 25.67 -30.91
CA LEU A 86 13.81 24.78 -30.70
C LEU A 86 13.41 23.30 -30.85
N ALA A 87 12.30 22.88 -30.24
CA ALA A 87 11.79 21.51 -30.33
C ALA A 87 11.54 21.08 -31.79
N GLN A 88 11.09 22.00 -32.64
CA GLN A 88 10.86 21.74 -34.07
C GLN A 88 12.15 21.49 -34.87
N ARG A 89 13.29 22.04 -34.41
CA ARG A 89 14.62 21.88 -35.03
C ARG A 89 15.32 20.58 -34.63
N LEU A 90 14.85 19.90 -33.59
CA LEU A 90 15.46 18.68 -33.08
C LEU A 90 15.01 17.45 -33.90
N PRO A 91 15.88 16.43 -34.03
CA PRO A 91 15.56 15.21 -34.73
C PRO A 91 14.52 14.39 -33.95
N THR A 92 13.70 13.62 -34.68
CA THR A 92 12.80 12.65 -34.06
C THR A 92 13.59 11.46 -33.50
N HIS A 93 13.27 11.02 -32.28
CA HIS A 93 13.83 9.84 -31.65
C HIS A 93 13.21 8.59 -32.30
N THR A 94 13.82 8.12 -33.39
CA THR A 94 13.30 7.03 -34.24
C THR A 94 13.69 5.62 -33.76
N VAL A 95 14.63 5.52 -32.82
CA VAL A 95 15.13 4.24 -32.29
C VAL A 95 14.69 4.09 -30.84
N ARG A 96 13.99 3.00 -30.54
CA ARG A 96 13.60 2.62 -29.17
C ARG A 96 14.40 1.40 -28.74
N SER A 97 15.02 1.46 -27.57
CA SER A 97 15.63 0.27 -26.96
C SER A 97 14.58 -0.54 -26.20
N GLU A 98 14.78 -1.86 -26.08
CA GLU A 98 13.93 -2.71 -25.24
C GLU A 98 13.85 -2.16 -23.81
N THR A 99 14.98 -1.71 -23.25
CA THR A 99 15.08 -1.08 -21.93
C THR A 99 14.28 0.24 -21.85
N GLN A 100 14.23 1.05 -22.91
CA GLN A 100 13.42 2.30 -22.90
C GLN A 100 11.92 2.00 -22.92
N ILE A 101 11.50 0.99 -23.70
CA ILE A 101 10.11 0.54 -23.76
C ILE A 101 9.72 -0.09 -22.43
N GLU A 102 10.61 -0.92 -21.87
CA GLU A 102 10.40 -1.66 -20.63
C GLU A 102 10.30 -0.75 -19.39
N TRP A 103 11.16 0.27 -19.32
CA TRP A 103 11.24 1.21 -18.19
C TRP A 103 10.45 2.52 -18.41
N GLN A 104 9.81 2.69 -19.58
CA GLN A 104 9.07 3.90 -19.97
C GLN A 104 9.83 5.22 -19.74
N GLN A 105 11.14 5.20 -20.00
CA GLN A 105 12.02 6.36 -19.83
C GLN A 105 11.97 7.27 -21.07
N PHE A 106 10.85 7.96 -21.27
CA PHE A 106 10.76 9.04 -22.25
C PHE A 106 11.18 10.35 -21.61
N SER A 107 12.20 10.97 -22.18
CA SER A 107 12.66 12.29 -21.74
C SER A 107 11.59 13.35 -22.03
N THR A 108 11.50 14.34 -21.14
CA THR A 108 10.54 15.43 -21.30
C THR A 108 10.94 16.31 -22.49
N PRO A 109 10.07 16.55 -23.48
CA PRO A 109 10.33 17.50 -24.56
C PRO A 109 10.70 18.89 -24.04
N VAL A 110 11.62 19.58 -24.73
CA VAL A 110 12.16 20.89 -24.29
C VAL A 110 11.11 21.99 -24.15
N ASP A 111 10.11 21.97 -25.02
CA ASP A 111 8.95 22.85 -25.01
C ASP A 111 8.00 22.56 -23.84
N LEU A 112 7.75 21.28 -23.54
CA LEU A 112 6.98 20.86 -22.36
C LEU A 112 7.73 21.22 -21.06
N ALA A 113 9.05 21.09 -21.04
CA ALA A 113 9.89 21.51 -19.91
C ALA A 113 9.86 23.03 -19.70
N ALA A 114 9.86 23.81 -20.78
CA ALA A 114 9.70 25.27 -20.73
C ALA A 114 8.34 25.65 -20.14
N LEU A 115 7.25 25.00 -20.58
CA LEU A 115 5.91 25.22 -20.04
C LEU A 115 5.84 24.91 -18.54
N ALA A 116 6.40 23.78 -18.11
CA ALA A 116 6.43 23.40 -16.71
C ALA A 116 7.19 24.43 -15.86
N THR A 117 8.32 24.93 -16.36
CA THR A 117 9.13 25.97 -15.70
C THR A 117 8.38 27.31 -15.62
N LEU A 118 7.72 27.72 -16.69
CA LEU A 118 6.90 28.93 -16.75
C LEU A 118 5.77 28.90 -15.70
N LEU A 119 5.03 27.78 -15.64
CA LEU A 119 3.93 27.58 -14.71
C LEU A 119 4.39 27.41 -13.25
N ALA A 120 5.59 26.88 -13.04
CA ALA A 120 6.21 26.76 -11.73
C ALA A 120 6.48 28.13 -11.09
N SER A 121 6.78 29.15 -11.89
CA SER A 121 7.13 30.49 -11.42
C SER A 121 8.21 30.45 -10.31
N PRO A 122 9.43 29.94 -10.64
CA PRO A 122 10.49 29.79 -9.66
C PRO A 122 10.95 31.16 -9.11
N GLN A 123 11.32 31.17 -7.84
CA GLN A 123 11.78 32.33 -7.09
C GLN A 123 13.22 32.09 -6.60
N PRO A 124 14.04 33.15 -6.42
CA PRO A 124 15.42 33.02 -5.91
C PRO A 124 15.53 32.34 -4.54
N SER A 125 14.48 32.41 -3.72
CA SER A 125 14.41 31.75 -2.42
C SER A 125 14.05 30.26 -2.48
N ASP A 126 13.78 29.70 -3.66
CA ASP A 126 13.28 28.33 -3.75
C ASP A 126 14.33 27.27 -3.45
N ILE A 127 13.89 26.25 -2.72
CA ILE A 127 14.52 24.94 -2.70
C ILE A 127 13.76 24.08 -3.70
N VAL A 128 14.38 23.77 -4.83
CA VAL A 128 13.76 23.03 -5.93
C VAL A 128 14.14 21.55 -5.86
N LEU A 129 13.15 20.67 -6.01
CA LEU A 129 13.38 19.24 -6.17
C LEU A 129 12.82 18.73 -7.50
N GLU A 130 13.63 17.98 -8.23
CA GLU A 130 13.19 17.11 -9.33
C GLU A 130 13.39 15.63 -8.92
N PRO A 131 12.33 14.87 -8.63
CA PRO A 131 12.43 13.54 -8.02
C PRO A 131 12.75 12.41 -9.01
N SER A 132 12.75 12.71 -10.32
CA SER A 132 13.01 11.75 -11.40
C SER A 132 13.68 12.49 -12.55
N ALA A 133 14.94 12.87 -12.33
CA ALA A 133 15.58 13.97 -13.05
C ALA A 133 16.03 13.66 -14.48
N GLY A 134 16.24 12.40 -14.83
CA GLY A 134 16.79 12.02 -16.13
C GLY A 134 18.12 12.72 -16.37
N ASN A 135 18.23 13.47 -17.47
CA ASN A 135 19.39 14.32 -17.76
C ASN A 135 19.23 15.78 -17.28
N GLY A 136 18.11 16.12 -16.62
CA GLY A 136 17.89 17.42 -15.97
C GLY A 136 17.24 18.47 -16.86
N LEU A 137 16.55 18.07 -17.94
CA LEU A 137 15.95 19.01 -18.89
C LEU A 137 14.79 19.81 -18.28
N LEU A 138 14.06 19.24 -17.31
CA LEU A 138 12.94 19.92 -16.63
C LEU A 138 13.39 21.08 -15.75
N VAL A 139 14.65 21.04 -15.30
CA VAL A 139 15.27 22.06 -14.44
C VAL A 139 16.30 22.92 -15.17
N ALA A 140 16.62 22.60 -16.43
CA ALA A 140 17.65 23.29 -17.20
C ALA A 140 17.38 24.78 -17.38
N GLN A 141 16.11 25.17 -17.44
CA GLN A 141 15.67 26.56 -17.66
C GLN A 141 15.33 27.29 -16.36
N LEU A 142 15.61 26.69 -15.20
CA LEU A 142 15.48 27.40 -13.93
C LEU A 142 16.42 28.61 -13.92
N GLY A 143 15.91 29.72 -13.39
CA GLY A 143 16.75 30.86 -13.03
C GLY A 143 17.55 30.58 -11.75
N SER A 144 18.07 31.65 -11.13
CA SER A 144 18.68 31.54 -9.80
C SER A 144 17.67 31.04 -8.77
N VAL A 145 18.06 30.00 -8.02
CA VAL A 145 17.29 29.40 -6.90
C VAL A 145 18.22 29.15 -5.72
N SER A 146 17.68 29.02 -4.51
CA SER A 146 18.48 28.87 -3.29
C SER A 146 19.17 27.51 -3.19
N ALA A 147 18.52 26.46 -3.68
CA ALA A 147 19.09 25.11 -3.73
C ALA A 147 18.39 24.28 -4.81
N LEU A 148 19.16 23.40 -5.45
CA LEU A 148 18.66 22.47 -6.45
C LEU A 148 18.95 21.04 -6.01
N HIS A 149 17.92 20.22 -5.85
CA HIS A 149 18.01 18.81 -5.49
C HIS A 149 17.51 17.97 -6.67
N LEU A 150 18.34 17.04 -7.14
CA LEU A 150 18.03 16.18 -8.28
C LEU A 150 18.12 14.72 -7.85
N ASN A 151 17.15 13.90 -8.23
CA ASN A 151 17.16 12.47 -7.95
C ASN A 151 17.02 11.68 -9.24
N GLU A 152 17.99 10.81 -9.51
CA GLU A 152 17.99 9.93 -10.68
C GLU A 152 18.51 8.54 -10.29
N ILE A 153 17.82 7.49 -10.72
CA ILE A 153 18.13 6.13 -10.28
C ILE A 153 19.19 5.45 -11.16
N ASP A 154 19.29 5.88 -12.41
CA ASP A 154 20.29 5.41 -13.35
C ASP A 154 21.68 6.02 -13.05
N PRO A 155 22.72 5.18 -12.88
CA PRO A 155 24.05 5.66 -12.49
C PRO A 155 24.72 6.54 -13.56
N ASP A 156 24.51 6.28 -14.85
CA ASP A 156 25.14 7.03 -15.93
C ASP A 156 24.50 8.41 -16.07
N ARG A 157 23.18 8.49 -16.01
CA ARG A 157 22.45 9.76 -15.97
C ARG A 157 22.77 10.56 -14.72
N ARG A 158 22.88 9.93 -13.54
CA ARG A 158 23.36 10.61 -12.32
C ARG A 158 24.75 11.24 -12.50
N ARG A 159 25.67 10.52 -13.14
CA ARG A 159 27.02 11.04 -13.42
C ARG A 159 26.95 12.27 -14.31
N ARG A 160 26.19 12.22 -15.40
CA ARG A 160 25.97 13.35 -16.33
C ARG A 160 25.26 14.53 -15.64
N LEU A 161 24.26 14.26 -14.80
CA LEU A 161 23.59 15.28 -13.98
C LEU A 161 24.56 16.00 -13.05
N THR A 162 25.47 15.27 -12.40
CA THR A 162 26.47 15.86 -11.50
C THR A 162 27.43 16.79 -12.26
N GLN A 163 27.79 16.42 -13.49
CA GLN A 163 28.60 17.28 -14.37
C GLN A 163 27.81 18.50 -14.87
N ALA A 164 26.56 18.30 -15.26
CA ALA A 164 25.68 19.36 -15.74
C ALA A 164 25.24 20.30 -14.62
N PHE A 165 25.14 19.87 -13.37
CA PHE A 165 24.69 20.71 -12.25
C PHE A 165 25.63 20.55 -11.06
N PRO A 166 26.83 21.15 -11.10
CA PRO A 166 27.86 20.94 -10.07
C PRO A 166 27.43 21.44 -8.68
N ASP A 167 26.56 22.44 -8.62
CA ASP A 167 26.05 23.01 -7.37
C ASP A 167 24.79 22.30 -6.84
N ALA A 168 24.26 21.30 -7.57
CA ALA A 168 23.06 20.58 -7.16
C ALA A 168 23.38 19.41 -6.22
N VAL A 169 22.47 19.11 -5.30
CA VAL A 169 22.50 17.89 -4.50
C VAL A 169 21.90 16.76 -5.33
N VAL A 170 22.74 15.84 -5.82
CA VAL A 170 22.31 14.70 -6.63
C VAL A 170 22.18 13.44 -5.77
N THR A 171 21.04 12.74 -5.89
CA THR A 171 20.72 11.51 -5.15
C THR A 171 20.26 10.40 -6.08
N GLY A 172 20.21 9.17 -5.57
CA GLY A 172 19.88 7.96 -6.34
C GLY A 172 18.89 7.03 -5.66
N VAL A 173 17.86 7.60 -5.05
CA VAL A 173 16.83 6.86 -4.31
C VAL A 173 15.57 6.64 -5.15
N ASP A 174 14.70 5.73 -4.72
CA ASP A 174 13.39 5.54 -5.38
C ASP A 174 12.52 6.80 -5.24
N GLY A 175 12.09 7.35 -6.38
CA GLY A 175 11.22 8.52 -6.49
C GLY A 175 9.88 8.37 -5.74
N ALA A 176 9.35 7.16 -5.62
CA ALA A 176 8.14 6.87 -4.84
C ALA A 176 8.37 6.93 -3.32
N ALA A 177 9.63 6.89 -2.88
CA ALA A 177 10.03 6.82 -1.48
C ALA A 177 10.75 8.10 -0.99
N ILE A 178 10.83 9.16 -1.80
CA ILE A 178 11.53 10.42 -1.47
C ILE A 178 11.09 11.03 -0.13
N GLY A 179 9.80 10.95 0.20
CA GLY A 179 9.28 11.48 1.47
C GLY A 179 9.83 10.74 2.70
N THR A 180 10.26 9.49 2.54
CA THR A 180 10.88 8.67 3.60
C THR A 180 12.40 8.75 3.51
N LEU A 181 12.98 8.55 2.33
CA LEU A 181 14.42 8.41 2.13
C LEU A 181 15.18 9.74 2.13
N LEU A 182 14.53 10.84 1.74
CA LEU A 182 15.08 12.20 1.78
C LEU A 182 14.45 13.04 2.90
N GLY A 183 13.84 12.42 3.91
CA GLY A 183 13.12 13.11 4.99
C GLY A 183 13.99 14.07 5.83
N GLN A 184 15.32 13.91 5.77
CA GLN A 184 16.29 14.76 6.46
C GLN A 184 16.84 15.91 5.59
N SER A 185 16.61 15.87 4.27
CA SER A 185 16.99 16.95 3.37
C SER A 185 16.07 18.17 3.59
N PRO A 186 16.57 19.40 3.34
CA PRO A 186 15.72 20.59 3.36
C PRO A 186 14.49 20.39 2.48
N ARG A 187 13.30 20.58 3.05
CA ARG A 187 12.05 20.34 2.33
C ARG A 187 11.92 21.34 1.17
N PRO A 188 11.55 20.89 -0.03
CA PRO A 188 11.42 21.78 -1.18
C PRO A 188 10.23 22.73 -1.02
N THR A 189 10.38 23.95 -1.52
CA THR A 189 9.31 24.94 -1.69
C THR A 189 8.70 24.86 -3.09
N LEU A 190 9.44 24.27 -4.04
CA LEU A 190 9.01 24.02 -5.41
C LEU A 190 9.43 22.61 -5.85
N ILE A 191 8.52 21.87 -6.47
CA ILE A 191 8.81 20.59 -7.11
C ILE A 191 8.37 20.66 -8.58
N LEU A 192 9.24 20.25 -9.49
CA LEU A 192 8.89 19.93 -10.87
C LEU A 192 9.06 18.43 -11.09
N MET A 193 8.12 17.76 -11.75
CA MET A 193 8.24 16.32 -11.98
C MET A 193 7.58 15.81 -13.26
N ASN A 194 8.23 14.81 -13.86
CA ASN A 194 7.70 13.90 -14.86
C ASN A 194 7.97 12.46 -14.38
N PRO A 195 7.14 11.89 -13.48
CA PRO A 195 7.37 10.55 -12.96
C PRO A 195 7.24 9.47 -14.03
N PRO A 196 7.80 8.27 -13.82
CA PRO A 196 7.48 7.11 -14.64
C PRO A 196 5.99 6.77 -14.56
N PHE A 197 5.36 6.46 -15.70
CA PHE A 197 3.91 6.25 -15.76
C PHE A 197 3.45 4.86 -15.36
N SER A 198 4.29 3.83 -15.54
CA SER A 198 3.90 2.45 -15.19
C SER A 198 5.00 1.57 -14.53
N ARG A 199 6.02 2.17 -13.90
CA ARG A 199 7.11 1.41 -13.23
C ARG A 199 7.61 2.10 -11.96
N SER A 200 7.94 1.32 -10.92
CA SER A 200 8.70 1.76 -9.74
C SER A 200 9.78 0.72 -9.41
N LEU A 201 10.93 1.14 -8.86
CA LEU A 201 12.03 0.20 -8.60
C LEU A 201 11.61 -0.91 -7.62
N GLY A 202 11.92 -2.16 -7.94
CA GLY A 202 11.52 -3.33 -7.14
C GLY A 202 10.09 -3.84 -7.37
N ARG A 203 9.36 -3.27 -8.35
CA ARG A 203 8.04 -3.74 -8.79
C ARG A 203 8.00 -3.79 -10.31
N GLY A 204 7.35 -4.80 -10.87
CA GLY A 204 7.20 -5.00 -12.31
C GLY A 204 6.39 -3.90 -13.01
N ALA A 205 5.55 -4.25 -13.98
CA ALA A 205 4.59 -3.31 -14.55
C ALA A 205 3.61 -2.86 -13.45
N ASP A 206 3.44 -1.56 -13.30
CA ASP A 206 2.64 -0.96 -12.23
C ASP A 206 1.91 0.28 -12.73
N ASP A 207 0.63 0.12 -13.03
CA ASP A 207 -0.21 1.17 -13.61
C ASP A 207 -0.42 2.41 -12.71
N TYR A 208 0.05 2.39 -11.45
CA TYR A 208 -0.11 3.49 -10.50
C TYR A 208 1.20 4.19 -10.11
N ALA A 209 2.30 3.93 -10.81
CA ALA A 209 3.62 4.49 -10.50
C ALA A 209 3.58 6.02 -10.40
N ALA A 210 3.01 6.69 -11.40
CA ALA A 210 2.90 8.14 -11.43
C ALA A 210 2.17 8.70 -10.20
N VAL A 211 1.07 8.04 -9.77
CA VAL A 211 0.28 8.47 -8.61
C VAL A 211 1.11 8.39 -7.32
N ARG A 212 1.92 7.33 -7.17
CA ARG A 212 2.77 7.18 -5.97
C ARG A 212 3.86 8.23 -5.89
N HIS A 213 4.55 8.48 -7.00
CA HIS A 213 5.55 9.54 -7.07
C HIS A 213 4.90 10.91 -6.79
N PHE A 214 3.73 11.18 -7.37
CA PHE A 214 2.98 12.43 -7.14
C PHE A 214 2.64 12.63 -5.66
N GLN A 215 2.08 11.60 -5.01
CA GLN A 215 1.73 11.68 -3.59
C GLN A 215 2.95 11.81 -2.69
N ALA A 216 4.06 11.13 -3.03
CA ALA A 216 5.31 11.24 -2.28
C ALA A 216 5.90 12.67 -2.39
N ALA A 217 5.89 13.26 -3.58
CA ALA A 217 6.31 14.62 -3.84
C ALA A 217 5.44 15.63 -3.06
N LEU A 218 4.11 15.53 -3.18
CA LEU A 218 3.19 16.43 -2.48
C LEU A 218 3.35 16.32 -0.95
N ARG A 219 3.60 15.13 -0.40
CA ARG A 219 3.89 14.97 1.04
C ARG A 219 5.20 15.65 1.45
N HIS A 220 6.24 15.54 0.63
CA HIS A 220 7.57 16.10 0.92
C HIS A 220 7.63 17.63 0.76
N LEU A 221 6.81 18.21 -0.12
CA LEU A 221 6.68 19.65 -0.35
C LEU A 221 6.31 20.43 0.93
N GLN A 222 6.85 21.63 1.13
CA GLN A 222 6.48 22.49 2.26
C GLN A 222 5.02 22.98 2.15
N PRO A 223 4.32 23.21 3.28
CA PRO A 223 3.03 23.91 3.27
C PRO A 223 3.13 25.25 2.53
N GLY A 224 2.17 25.55 1.65
CA GLY A 224 2.21 26.72 0.77
C GLY A 224 3.13 26.58 -0.45
N GLY A 225 3.98 25.54 -0.52
CA GLY A 225 4.83 25.26 -1.66
C GLY A 225 4.05 24.85 -2.91
N ARG A 226 4.72 24.86 -4.08
CA ARG A 226 4.13 24.54 -5.38
C ARG A 226 4.71 23.25 -5.96
N LEU A 227 3.84 22.45 -6.58
CA LEU A 227 4.17 21.25 -7.34
C LEU A 227 3.67 21.42 -8.78
N VAL A 228 4.55 21.22 -9.76
CA VAL A 228 4.20 21.11 -11.18
C VAL A 228 4.47 19.68 -11.64
N ALA A 229 3.43 18.96 -12.03
CA ALA A 229 3.51 17.54 -12.33
C ALA A 229 2.95 17.21 -13.71
N ILE A 230 3.75 16.52 -14.53
CA ILE A 230 3.34 15.93 -15.81
C ILE A 230 2.87 14.49 -15.52
N MET A 231 1.58 14.25 -15.66
CA MET A 231 0.90 13.02 -15.27
C MET A 231 0.28 12.32 -16.50
N PRO A 232 0.01 11.00 -16.43
CA PRO A 232 -0.69 10.31 -17.51
C PRO A 232 -2.13 10.83 -17.69
N ASP A 233 -2.67 10.78 -18.91
CA ASP A 233 -4.01 11.33 -19.24
C ASP A 233 -5.14 10.77 -18.38
N TRP A 234 -5.01 9.51 -17.93
CA TRP A 234 -6.01 8.87 -17.08
C TRP A 234 -6.06 9.47 -15.66
N PHE A 235 -5.01 10.17 -15.20
CA PHE A 235 -4.98 10.79 -13.87
C PHE A 235 -5.71 12.14 -13.89
N GLY A 236 -7.01 12.13 -13.61
CA GLY A 236 -7.85 13.33 -13.56
C GLY A 236 -9.21 13.07 -12.91
N PRO A 237 -10.10 14.09 -12.84
CA PRO A 237 -11.40 14.01 -12.18
C PRO A 237 -12.45 13.22 -12.98
N SER A 238 -12.07 12.08 -13.55
CA SER A 238 -12.98 11.18 -14.27
C SER A 238 -13.73 10.26 -13.30
N ALA A 239 -14.89 9.74 -13.70
CA ALA A 239 -15.69 8.84 -12.84
C ALA A 239 -14.90 7.62 -12.35
N ARG A 240 -13.96 7.09 -13.16
CA ARG A 240 -13.11 5.94 -12.81
C ARG A 240 -12.00 6.28 -11.83
N MET A 241 -11.50 7.52 -11.85
CA MET A 241 -10.31 7.93 -11.09
C MET A 241 -10.61 8.99 -10.03
N ARG A 242 -11.88 9.34 -9.84
CA ARG A 242 -12.33 10.40 -8.93
C ARG A 242 -11.74 10.23 -7.54
N ASP A 243 -11.93 9.07 -6.93
CA ASP A 243 -11.50 8.83 -5.54
C ASP A 243 -9.98 8.93 -5.40
N ILE A 244 -9.22 8.35 -6.34
CA ILE A 244 -7.75 8.41 -6.36
C ILE A 244 -7.26 9.84 -6.59
N PHE A 245 -7.90 10.57 -7.51
CA PHE A 245 -7.56 11.95 -7.82
C PHE A 245 -7.85 12.88 -6.63
N GLU A 246 -9.05 12.81 -6.06
CA GLU A 246 -9.46 13.59 -4.89
C GLU A 246 -8.60 13.26 -3.67
N THR A 247 -8.31 11.97 -3.42
CA THR A 247 -7.43 11.55 -2.33
C THR A 247 -6.01 12.05 -2.52
N SER A 248 -5.47 11.98 -3.74
CA SER A 248 -4.12 12.46 -4.06
C SER A 248 -4.01 13.97 -3.92
N MET A 249 -5.09 14.71 -4.23
CA MET A 249 -5.16 16.15 -4.14
C MET A 249 -5.60 16.65 -2.75
N ARG A 250 -5.95 15.79 -1.80
CA ARG A 250 -6.53 16.18 -0.48
C ARG A 250 -5.73 17.25 0.28
N SER A 251 -4.41 17.27 0.12
CA SER A 251 -3.51 18.22 0.80
C SER A 251 -3.03 19.39 -0.09
N GLY A 252 -3.56 19.49 -1.32
CA GLY A 252 -3.22 20.52 -2.27
C GLY A 252 -4.44 21.09 -2.99
N THR A 253 -4.26 22.24 -3.61
CA THR A 253 -5.26 22.89 -4.44
C THR A 253 -4.71 22.99 -5.85
N VAL A 254 -5.43 22.40 -6.81
CA VAL A 254 -5.09 22.53 -8.23
C VAL A 254 -5.33 23.98 -8.66
N ARG A 255 -4.27 24.63 -9.15
CA ARG A 255 -4.30 26.01 -9.67
C ARG A 255 -4.47 26.04 -11.19
N THR A 256 -3.91 25.06 -11.87
CA THR A 256 -3.96 24.92 -13.33
C THR A 256 -4.05 23.43 -13.68
N SER A 257 -4.92 23.09 -14.62
CA SER A 257 -5.07 21.74 -15.18
C SER A 257 -5.04 21.84 -16.70
N LEU A 258 -4.03 21.24 -17.32
CA LEU A 258 -3.89 21.19 -18.78
C LEU A 258 -3.96 19.72 -19.24
N ARG A 259 -4.60 19.49 -20.39
CA ARG A 259 -4.56 18.21 -21.12
C ARG A 259 -3.90 18.45 -22.47
N LEU A 260 -2.74 17.82 -22.68
CA LEU A 260 -1.84 18.08 -23.79
C LEU A 260 -1.73 16.85 -24.68
N GLU A 261 -2.09 17.00 -25.95
CA GLU A 261 -1.95 15.95 -26.95
C GLU A 261 -0.68 16.13 -27.77
N LYS A 262 -0.14 15.03 -28.33
CA LYS A 262 0.95 15.03 -29.33
C LYS A 262 2.30 15.65 -28.90
N CYS A 263 2.48 16.11 -27.66
CA CYS A 263 3.75 16.70 -27.18
C CYS A 263 4.95 15.75 -27.28
N TYR A 264 4.73 14.44 -27.16
CA TYR A 264 5.80 13.45 -27.22
C TYR A 264 6.05 12.87 -28.62
N THR A 265 5.40 13.37 -29.67
CA THR A 265 5.44 12.74 -31.01
C THR A 265 6.88 12.66 -31.56
N ARG A 266 7.69 13.69 -31.32
CA ARG A 266 9.13 13.71 -31.69
C ARG A 266 10.00 12.81 -30.82
N HIS A 267 9.52 12.43 -29.64
CA HIS A 267 10.13 11.43 -28.76
C HIS A 267 9.59 10.02 -29.05
N GLY A 268 8.91 9.87 -30.19
CA GLY A 268 8.45 8.59 -30.70
C GLY A 268 7.16 8.10 -30.07
N THR A 269 6.37 8.90 -29.36
CA THR A 269 5.09 8.44 -28.79
C THR A 269 3.98 9.50 -28.87
N SER A 270 2.74 9.07 -29.11
CA SER A 270 1.57 9.96 -29.19
C SER A 270 0.78 10.01 -27.87
N ILE A 271 1.43 9.71 -26.74
CA ILE A 271 0.77 9.69 -25.43
C ILE A 271 0.28 11.09 -25.09
N THR A 272 -1.01 11.16 -24.75
CA THR A 272 -1.60 12.34 -24.13
C THR A 272 -1.18 12.41 -22.67
N VAL A 273 -0.86 13.62 -22.20
CA VAL A 273 -0.46 13.88 -20.81
C VAL A 273 -1.33 14.97 -20.20
N ARG A 274 -1.36 15.00 -18.87
CA ARG A 274 -1.95 16.08 -18.09
C ARG A 274 -0.87 16.82 -17.34
N LEU A 275 -0.91 18.15 -17.34
CA LEU A 275 -0.02 18.96 -16.53
C LEU A 275 -0.84 19.63 -15.43
N PHE A 276 -0.45 19.41 -14.19
CA PHE A 276 -1.08 20.01 -13.01
C PHE A 276 -0.13 20.99 -12.33
N VAL A 277 -0.64 22.16 -11.98
CA VAL A 277 -0.01 23.09 -11.02
C VAL A 277 -0.80 22.99 -9.73
N VAL A 278 -0.13 22.63 -8.63
CA VAL A 278 -0.76 22.35 -7.34
C VAL A 278 -0.05 23.14 -6.26
N ASP A 279 -0.77 23.97 -5.52
CA ASP A 279 -0.25 24.61 -4.30
C ASP A 279 -0.62 23.75 -3.09
N LYS A 280 0.31 23.52 -2.16
CA LYS A 280 0.06 22.72 -0.95
C LYS A 280 -0.72 23.49 0.10
N VAL A 281 -1.97 23.77 -0.23
CA VAL A 281 -2.98 24.44 0.59
C VAL A 281 -4.30 23.70 0.44
N ALA A 282 -5.02 23.51 1.54
CA ALA A 282 -6.30 22.80 1.52
C ALA A 282 -7.44 23.74 1.09
N GLY A 283 -8.47 23.19 0.43
CA GLY A 283 -9.79 23.81 0.34
C GLY A 283 -10.08 24.71 -0.88
N GLY A 284 -9.41 24.53 -2.03
CA GLY A 284 -9.73 25.27 -3.26
C GLY A 284 -10.56 24.48 -4.28
N ALA A 285 -11.36 25.20 -5.07
CA ALA A 285 -12.07 24.64 -6.22
C ALA A 285 -11.10 24.20 -7.31
N THR A 286 -11.35 23.05 -7.95
CA THR A 286 -10.54 22.59 -9.08
C THR A 286 -10.92 23.38 -10.33
N PRO A 287 -9.96 24.02 -11.03
CA PRO A 287 -10.25 24.77 -12.24
C PRO A 287 -10.66 23.84 -13.39
N ALA A 288 -11.31 24.41 -14.40
CA ALA A 288 -11.56 23.71 -15.65
C ALA A 288 -10.25 23.25 -16.29
N THR A 289 -10.27 22.08 -16.95
CA THR A 289 -9.11 21.60 -17.69
C THR A 289 -9.06 22.28 -19.05
N ILE A 290 -7.96 22.97 -19.34
CA ILE A 290 -7.70 23.55 -20.67
C ILE A 290 -7.12 22.43 -21.54
N GLN A 291 -7.71 22.22 -22.71
CA GLN A 291 -7.27 21.20 -23.66
C GLN A 291 -6.61 21.85 -24.87
N GLY A 292 -5.43 21.37 -25.25
CA GLY A 292 -4.71 21.80 -26.45
C GLY A 292 -4.23 20.61 -27.27
N SER A 293 -4.36 20.71 -28.60
CA SER A 293 -3.86 19.71 -29.55
C SER A 293 -2.36 19.81 -29.80
N SER A 294 -1.76 20.94 -29.44
CA SER A 294 -0.33 21.22 -29.46
C SER A 294 0.02 22.26 -28.37
N LEU A 295 1.31 22.46 -28.12
CA LEU A 295 1.79 23.51 -27.22
C LEU A 295 1.59 24.91 -27.81
N ASP A 296 1.67 25.06 -29.13
CA ASP A 296 1.39 26.32 -29.83
C ASP A 296 -0.04 26.80 -29.59
N ASP A 297 -1.03 25.90 -29.62
CA ASP A 297 -2.45 26.21 -29.41
C ASP A 297 -2.73 26.79 -28.01
N LEU A 298 -1.80 26.61 -27.06
CA LEU A 298 -1.98 26.99 -25.67
C LEU A 298 -1.26 28.28 -25.29
N LEU A 299 -0.41 28.83 -26.16
CA LEU A 299 0.38 30.04 -25.87
C LEU A 299 -0.49 31.19 -25.35
N ASP A 300 -1.62 31.44 -25.99
CA ASP A 300 -2.54 32.53 -25.63
C ASP A 300 -3.46 32.20 -24.43
N SER A 301 -3.56 30.91 -24.07
CA SER A 301 -4.44 30.42 -22.99
C SER A 301 -3.70 30.16 -21.68
N VAL A 302 -2.37 30.11 -21.70
CA VAL A 302 -1.54 29.83 -20.52
C VAL A 302 -1.48 31.06 -19.63
N THR A 303 -2.10 30.96 -18.45
CA THR A 303 -2.01 31.98 -17.40
C THR A 303 -1.17 31.46 -16.23
N VAL A 304 -0.09 32.17 -15.90
CA VAL A 304 0.72 31.87 -14.72
C VAL A 304 -0.02 32.35 -13.47
N THR A 305 -0.46 31.40 -12.64
CA THR A 305 -1.18 31.74 -11.40
C THR A 305 -0.19 32.20 -10.32
N PRO A 306 -0.51 33.25 -9.54
CA PRO A 306 0.32 33.66 -8.41
C PRO A 306 0.54 32.51 -7.41
N ARG A 307 1.73 32.44 -6.81
CA ARG A 307 2.08 31.44 -5.79
C ARG A 307 1.48 31.80 -4.45
N CYS A 308 1.06 30.79 -3.70
CA CYS A 308 0.76 30.97 -2.28
C CYS A 308 2.04 31.36 -1.50
N PRO A 309 1.92 32.20 -0.46
CA PRO A 309 3.04 32.45 0.43
C PRO A 309 3.41 31.16 1.16
N ILE A 310 4.72 30.92 1.31
CA ILE A 310 5.23 29.84 2.16
C ILE A 310 4.90 30.22 3.61
N GLY A 311 3.99 29.48 4.23
CA GLY A 311 3.52 29.75 5.59
C GLY A 311 4.21 28.86 6.62
N GLU A 312 4.51 29.42 7.80
CA GLU A 312 4.76 28.63 9.01
C GLU A 312 3.60 27.65 9.25
N PRO A 313 3.87 26.44 9.75
CA PRO A 313 2.84 25.43 9.97
C PRO A 313 1.70 26.04 10.77
N SER A 314 0.47 25.92 10.27
CA SER A 314 -0.74 26.28 11.00
C SER A 314 -0.70 25.61 12.38
N THR A 315 -0.32 26.38 13.39
CA THR A 315 -0.63 26.07 14.77
C THR A 315 -2.13 26.16 14.85
N LYS A 316 -2.81 25.01 14.89
CA LYS A 316 -4.19 24.97 15.39
C LYS A 316 -4.21 25.75 16.71
N PRO A 317 -5.18 26.63 16.94
CA PRO A 317 -5.22 27.39 18.18
C PRO A 317 -5.32 26.41 19.35
N ALA A 318 -4.31 26.42 20.21
CA ALA A 318 -4.37 25.76 21.50
C ALA A 318 -5.60 26.32 22.24
N ILE A 319 -6.44 25.42 22.73
CA ILE A 319 -7.57 25.76 23.61
C ILE A 319 -6.99 26.52 24.79
N SER A 320 -7.30 27.81 24.88
CA SER A 320 -6.87 28.68 25.97
C SER A 320 -7.56 28.24 27.25
N ARG A 321 -6.81 27.65 28.19
CA ARG A 321 -7.20 27.65 29.60
C ARG A 321 -6.81 28.99 30.19
N SER A 322 -7.81 29.70 30.69
CA SER A 322 -7.68 31.01 31.30
C SER A 322 -6.94 30.95 32.65
N THR A 323 -6.01 31.90 32.79
CA THR A 323 -5.64 32.70 33.97
C THR A 323 -5.17 32.01 35.26
N GLY A 324 -3.90 32.27 35.59
CA GLY A 324 -3.32 32.06 36.92
C GLY A 324 -1.91 32.65 37.05
N VAL A 325 -1.85 33.99 37.11
CA VAL A 325 -0.83 34.89 37.72
C VAL A 325 0.66 34.57 37.55
N SER A 326 1.33 35.46 36.79
CA SER A 326 2.78 35.68 36.74
C SER A 326 3.28 36.41 37.98
N LEU A 327 4.48 36.07 38.47
CA LEU A 327 5.32 36.97 39.27
C LEU A 327 6.81 36.58 39.15
N PHE A 328 7.64 37.57 38.76
CA PHE A 328 9.12 37.65 38.79
C PHE A 328 9.94 37.33 37.52
N ARG A 329 9.91 38.34 36.64
CA ARG A 329 10.99 38.97 35.84
C ARG A 329 12.44 38.68 36.28
N ALA A 330 13.33 38.31 35.35
CA ALA A 330 14.69 38.87 35.25
C ALA A 330 15.37 38.56 33.89
N ALA A 331 16.15 39.54 33.43
CA ALA A 331 16.71 39.68 32.09
C ALA A 331 18.07 38.97 31.88
N ARG A 332 18.42 38.87 30.58
CA ARG A 332 19.77 38.80 29.97
C ARG A 332 20.56 37.49 30.05
N SER A 333 20.92 36.98 28.87
CA SER A 333 22.31 36.88 28.38
C SER A 333 22.45 35.71 27.39
N SER A 334 22.69 36.04 26.12
CA SER A 334 23.18 35.10 25.10
C SER A 334 24.57 34.58 25.46
N LYS A 335 24.76 33.25 25.44
CA LYS A 335 26.07 32.58 25.40
C LYS A 335 25.97 31.23 24.66
N PRO A 336 27.09 30.72 24.12
CA PRO A 336 27.18 30.11 22.81
C PRO A 336 26.73 28.64 22.76
N THR A 337 26.38 28.21 21.54
CA THR A 337 26.12 26.82 21.14
C THR A 337 27.20 25.86 21.63
N GLY A 338 26.80 24.93 22.51
CA GLY A 338 27.58 23.74 22.81
C GLY A 338 27.66 22.79 21.60
N PRO A 339 28.57 21.80 21.65
CA PRO A 339 28.80 20.86 20.55
C PRO A 339 27.49 20.14 20.19
N ARG A 340 27.11 20.27 18.92
CA ARG A 340 25.93 19.64 18.33
C ARG A 340 26.12 18.13 18.46
N ALA A 341 25.24 17.46 19.21
CA ALA A 341 25.26 16.01 19.33
C ALA A 341 25.24 15.40 17.91
N TYR A 342 26.27 14.62 17.59
CA TYR A 342 26.29 13.78 16.41
C TYR A 342 25.16 12.77 16.58
N HIS A 343 24.02 13.02 15.93
CA HIS A 343 23.01 12.00 15.75
C HIS A 343 23.49 11.16 14.57
N ALA A 344 23.88 9.92 14.86
CA ALA A 344 24.09 8.92 13.83
C ALA A 344 22.85 8.89 12.90
N PRO A 345 23.02 8.71 11.59
CA PRO A 345 21.91 8.67 10.64
C PRO A 345 20.86 7.65 11.11
N VAL A 346 19.59 8.04 11.10
CA VAL A 346 18.46 7.17 11.47
C VAL A 346 18.41 6.04 10.45
N ARG A 347 18.89 4.87 10.87
CA ARG A 347 18.81 3.64 10.09
C ARG A 347 17.35 3.20 10.09
N ASN A 348 16.90 2.62 8.98
CA ASN A 348 15.62 1.93 8.90
C ASN A 348 15.86 0.57 8.24
N GLU A 349 16.85 -0.13 8.76
CA GLU A 349 17.23 -1.46 8.31
C GLU A 349 16.16 -2.48 8.71
N VAL A 350 16.07 -3.56 7.95
CA VAL A 350 15.20 -4.69 8.28
C VAL A 350 15.93 -5.60 9.25
N LEU A 351 15.64 -5.42 10.53
CA LEU A 351 16.34 -6.08 11.64
C LEU A 351 15.46 -7.13 12.32
N PRO A 352 16.06 -8.16 12.93
CA PRO A 352 15.33 -9.04 13.84
C PRO A 352 14.70 -8.24 14.98
N VAL A 353 13.44 -8.50 15.29
CA VAL A 353 12.75 -7.89 16.42
C VAL A 353 13.33 -8.43 17.74
N SER A 354 13.91 -7.55 18.56
CA SER A 354 14.44 -7.91 19.88
C SER A 354 13.31 -8.13 20.89
N TYR A 355 13.30 -9.31 21.52
CA TYR A 355 12.45 -9.62 22.67
C TYR A 355 13.12 -10.69 23.55
N THR A 356 12.78 -10.68 24.85
CA THR A 356 13.22 -11.70 25.81
C THR A 356 12.09 -12.68 26.08
N ILE A 357 12.41 -13.97 26.13
CA ILE A 357 11.47 -15.03 26.51
C ILE A 357 11.57 -15.27 28.02
N LEU A 358 10.45 -15.16 28.72
CA LEU A 358 10.38 -15.41 30.16
C LEU A 358 10.35 -16.90 30.49
N ASP A 359 11.22 -17.31 31.42
CA ASP A 359 11.27 -18.69 31.90
C ASP A 359 10.00 -19.09 32.67
N ALA A 360 9.58 -18.23 33.60
CA ALA A 360 8.28 -18.30 34.27
C ALA A 360 7.29 -17.34 33.58
N PRO A 361 6.00 -17.71 33.44
CA PRO A 361 5.01 -16.79 32.89
C PRO A 361 4.94 -15.46 33.66
N ALA A 362 4.66 -14.37 32.96
CA ALA A 362 4.45 -13.07 33.58
C ALA A 362 3.31 -13.12 34.62
N PRO A 363 3.46 -12.51 35.81
CA PRO A 363 2.54 -12.65 36.95
C PRO A 363 1.19 -12.01 36.69
N LEU A 364 0.08 -12.69 37.04
CA LEU A 364 -1.30 -12.21 36.83
C LEU A 364 -1.53 -10.83 37.43
N ALA A 365 -2.26 -10.00 36.68
CA ALA A 365 -2.64 -8.67 37.10
C ALA A 365 -3.93 -8.79 37.93
N GLU A 366 -4.29 -7.72 38.64
CA GLU A 366 -5.51 -7.70 39.43
C GLU A 366 -6.74 -7.96 38.54
N GLN A 367 -7.57 -8.92 38.98
CA GLN A 367 -8.77 -9.31 38.27
C GLN A 367 -9.87 -8.26 38.44
N ALA A 368 -10.46 -7.83 37.33
CA ALA A 368 -11.61 -6.95 37.30
C ALA A 368 -12.81 -7.69 36.71
N GLY A 369 -13.72 -8.16 37.57
CA GLY A 369 -14.87 -8.97 37.14
C GLY A 369 -14.42 -10.29 36.51
N VAL A 370 -14.77 -10.54 35.24
CA VAL A 370 -14.39 -11.74 34.47
C VAL A 370 -13.15 -11.54 33.59
N TYR A 371 -12.48 -10.39 33.70
CA TYR A 371 -11.37 -9.97 32.85
C TYR A 371 -10.08 -9.74 33.64
N LEU A 372 -8.97 -9.93 32.94
CA LEU A 372 -7.61 -9.60 33.37
C LEU A 372 -7.02 -8.55 32.43
N PRO A 373 -6.34 -7.50 32.93
CA PRO A 373 -5.50 -6.64 32.09
C PRO A 373 -4.52 -7.46 31.28
N TYR A 374 -4.51 -7.26 29.97
CA TYR A 374 -3.73 -8.08 29.06
C TYR A 374 -2.25 -7.74 29.13
N ARG A 375 -1.43 -8.79 29.07
CA ARG A 375 0.01 -8.70 28.80
C ARG A 375 0.47 -9.97 28.08
N PRO A 376 1.55 -9.89 27.29
CA PRO A 376 2.19 -11.09 26.78
C PRO A 376 2.64 -11.98 27.95
N SER A 377 2.27 -13.26 27.92
CA SER A 377 2.59 -14.18 29.02
C SER A 377 4.05 -14.63 29.05
N ARG A 378 4.73 -14.58 27.89
CA ARG A 378 6.11 -15.07 27.68
C ARG A 378 7.07 -14.05 27.12
N LEU A 379 6.59 -12.92 26.60
CA LEU A 379 7.40 -12.01 25.78
C LEU A 379 7.57 -10.67 26.47
N VAL A 380 8.82 -10.20 26.54
CA VAL A 380 9.14 -8.84 26.98
C VAL A 380 9.87 -8.14 25.85
N PHE A 381 9.34 -7.01 25.42
CA PHE A 381 9.93 -6.17 24.39
C PHE A 381 10.61 -4.97 25.05
N GLU A 382 11.85 -4.67 24.66
CA GLU A 382 12.60 -3.54 25.21
C GLU A 382 12.07 -2.18 24.72
N HIS A 383 11.59 -2.13 23.47
CA HIS A 383 11.27 -0.88 22.79
C HIS A 383 9.84 -0.79 22.26
N ALA A 384 9.07 -1.88 22.30
CA ALA A 384 7.68 -1.85 21.85
C ALA A 384 6.80 -1.10 22.86
N GLY A 385 5.92 -0.23 22.36
CA GLY A 385 4.93 0.45 23.18
C GLY A 385 3.77 -0.46 23.60
N GLU A 386 3.03 -0.05 24.62
CA GLU A 386 1.73 -0.62 24.94
C GLU A 386 0.70 -0.30 23.85
N HIS A 387 -0.38 -1.08 23.80
CA HIS A 387 -1.49 -0.79 22.90
C HIS A 387 -2.16 0.54 23.29
N PRO A 388 -2.54 1.42 22.33
CA PRO A 388 -3.08 2.76 22.64
C PRO A 388 -4.32 2.75 23.54
N THR A 389 -5.11 1.69 23.46
CA THR A 389 -6.23 1.42 24.36
C THR A 389 -5.91 0.21 25.21
N ALA A 390 -6.15 0.29 26.51
CA ALA A 390 -5.93 -0.84 27.43
C ALA A 390 -6.67 -2.09 26.94
N LEU A 391 -5.96 -3.21 26.88
CA LEU A 391 -6.50 -4.50 26.46
C LEU A 391 -6.75 -5.38 27.67
N VAL A 392 -7.71 -6.30 27.53
CA VAL A 392 -8.03 -7.33 28.51
C VAL A 392 -8.17 -8.69 27.84
N GLU A 393 -8.00 -9.76 28.61
CA GLU A 393 -8.39 -11.12 28.25
C GLU A 393 -9.30 -11.73 29.32
N SER A 394 -10.01 -12.81 29.02
CA SER A 394 -10.81 -13.51 30.03
C SER A 394 -9.92 -14.20 31.06
N VAL A 395 -10.42 -14.37 32.29
CA VAL A 395 -9.70 -15.11 33.35
C VAL A 395 -9.32 -16.52 32.89
N ALA A 396 -10.22 -17.20 32.18
CA ALA A 396 -9.98 -18.51 31.59
C ALA A 396 -8.75 -18.53 30.67
N MET A 397 -8.66 -17.55 29.76
CA MET A 397 -7.52 -17.42 28.84
C MET A 397 -6.25 -17.02 29.59
N GLY A 398 -6.30 -16.05 30.51
CA GLY A 398 -5.13 -15.60 31.27
C GLY A 398 -4.55 -16.65 32.22
N SER A 399 -5.35 -17.65 32.62
CA SER A 399 -4.90 -18.75 33.50
C SER A 399 -3.87 -19.69 32.86
N ILE A 400 -3.73 -19.64 31.53
CA ILE A 400 -2.81 -20.50 30.77
C ILE A 400 -1.78 -19.64 30.05
N PRO A 401 -0.48 -19.93 30.23
CA PRO A 401 0.56 -19.26 29.47
C PRO A 401 0.62 -19.79 28.03
N ALA A 402 0.95 -18.90 27.10
CA ALA A 402 1.36 -19.31 25.76
C ALA A 402 2.72 -20.05 25.82
N PRO A 403 3.06 -20.86 24.80
CA PRO A 403 4.33 -21.58 24.77
C PRO A 403 5.49 -20.61 24.53
N ARG A 404 6.73 -21.07 24.70
CA ARG A 404 7.93 -20.29 24.35
C ARG A 404 8.10 -20.32 22.83
N PRO A 405 7.92 -19.19 22.10
CA PRO A 405 8.03 -19.20 20.65
C PRO A 405 9.49 -19.17 20.21
N ARG A 406 9.76 -19.59 18.97
CA ARG A 406 11.09 -19.58 18.35
C ARG A 406 11.20 -18.60 17.19
N HIS A 407 10.08 -18.20 16.60
CA HIS A 407 10.07 -17.28 15.45
C HIS A 407 10.50 -15.87 15.84
N ILE A 408 11.51 -15.34 15.11
CA ILE A 408 11.99 -13.98 15.27
C ILE A 408 11.60 -13.19 14.02
N PRO A 409 10.57 -12.32 14.07
CA PRO A 409 10.17 -11.55 12.91
C PRO A 409 11.27 -10.56 12.51
N ARG A 410 11.31 -10.21 11.22
CA ARG A 410 12.24 -9.23 10.67
C ARG A 410 11.46 -8.06 10.10
N LEU A 411 11.52 -6.93 10.80
CA LEU A 411 10.74 -5.74 10.48
C LEU A 411 11.66 -4.52 10.34
N PRO A 412 11.22 -3.46 9.62
CA PRO A 412 11.94 -2.20 9.59
C PRO A 412 12.06 -1.64 11.01
N GLU A 413 13.24 -1.17 11.41
CA GLU A 413 13.56 -0.68 12.75
C GLU A 413 12.51 0.31 13.29
N ARG A 414 12.04 1.24 12.43
CA ARG A 414 11.01 2.22 12.77
C ARG A 414 9.69 1.62 13.22
N THR A 415 9.37 0.41 12.79
CA THR A 415 8.12 -0.29 13.17
C THR A 415 8.00 -0.42 14.68
N ILE A 416 9.14 -0.63 15.34
CA ILE A 416 9.22 -0.75 16.80
C ILE A 416 9.56 0.61 17.42
N SER A 417 10.61 1.29 16.94
CA SER A 417 11.10 2.51 17.60
C SER A 417 10.11 3.68 17.51
N GLU A 418 9.31 3.77 16.44
CA GLU A 418 8.19 4.72 16.31
C GLU A 418 6.85 4.15 16.82
N ARG A 419 6.86 2.95 17.41
CA ARG A 419 5.68 2.30 18.02
C ARG A 419 4.51 2.14 17.04
N LEU A 420 4.80 1.80 15.79
CA LEU A 420 3.77 1.53 14.76
C LEU A 420 3.01 0.23 15.05
N LEU A 421 3.64 -0.68 15.79
CA LEU A 421 3.04 -1.87 16.39
C LEU A 421 3.23 -1.84 17.91
N SER A 422 2.16 -2.19 18.63
CA SER A 422 2.21 -2.44 20.07
C SER A 422 2.77 -3.82 20.41
N SER A 423 3.18 -4.03 21.66
CA SER A 423 3.67 -5.33 22.17
C SER A 423 2.70 -6.48 21.92
N SER A 424 1.39 -6.28 22.11
CA SER A 424 0.36 -7.27 21.82
C SER A 424 0.23 -7.58 20.31
N GLN A 425 0.39 -6.56 19.46
CA GLN A 425 0.35 -6.77 18.01
C GLN A 425 1.60 -7.51 17.51
N LEU A 426 2.78 -7.23 18.08
CA LEU A 426 4.02 -7.97 17.79
C LEU A 426 3.94 -9.42 18.27
N GLU A 427 3.32 -9.67 19.43
CA GLU A 427 3.07 -11.03 19.92
C GLU A 427 2.28 -11.88 18.92
N THR A 428 1.32 -11.30 18.19
CA THR A 428 0.62 -11.99 17.10
C THR A 428 1.56 -12.40 15.98
N VAL A 429 2.45 -11.51 15.55
CA VAL A 429 3.40 -11.81 14.46
C VAL A 429 4.33 -12.95 14.85
N ILE A 430 4.80 -12.95 16.11
CA ILE A 430 5.67 -13.99 16.67
C ILE A 430 4.98 -15.35 16.70
N TYR A 431 3.79 -15.45 17.33
CA TYR A 431 3.10 -16.73 17.44
C TYR A 431 2.53 -17.24 16.11
N ALA A 432 2.09 -16.33 15.22
CA ALA A 432 1.69 -16.73 13.88
C ALA A 432 2.86 -17.31 13.09
N GLY A 433 4.04 -16.68 13.15
CA GLY A 433 5.25 -17.21 12.53
C GLY A 433 5.69 -18.55 13.11
N ASP A 434 5.67 -18.72 14.44
CA ASP A 434 6.03 -19.99 15.08
C ASP A 434 5.06 -21.13 14.73
N ALA A 435 3.76 -20.83 14.62
CA ALA A 435 2.77 -21.77 14.12
C ALA A 435 3.06 -22.16 12.67
N TRP A 436 3.42 -21.20 11.83
CA TRP A 436 3.73 -21.43 10.42
C TRP A 436 5.02 -22.21 10.16
N ASP A 437 5.93 -22.31 11.13
CA ASP A 437 7.10 -23.19 11.01
C ASP A 437 6.77 -24.67 11.31
N GLN A 438 5.52 -24.97 11.65
CA GLN A 438 5.04 -26.31 11.93
C GLN A 438 4.09 -26.82 10.84
N PHE A 439 3.95 -28.14 10.76
CA PHE A 439 3.02 -28.82 9.88
C PHE A 439 2.08 -29.71 10.71
N LEU A 440 0.88 -29.96 10.19
CA LEU A 440 -0.03 -30.97 10.71
C LEU A 440 0.66 -32.35 10.68
N PRO A 441 0.44 -33.20 11.70
CA PRO A 441 0.94 -34.57 11.69
C PRO A 441 0.34 -35.38 10.54
N GLY A 442 1.18 -36.09 9.79
CA GLY A 442 0.78 -36.90 8.64
C GLY A 442 0.86 -36.19 7.28
N GLN A 443 0.37 -36.89 6.26
CA GLN A 443 0.30 -36.42 4.88
C GLN A 443 -1.13 -36.58 4.37
N PHE A 444 -1.60 -35.59 3.61
CA PHE A 444 -3.00 -35.47 3.23
C PHE A 444 -3.18 -35.19 1.74
N ARG A 445 -4.33 -35.58 1.22
CA ARG A 445 -4.86 -35.11 -0.07
C ARG A 445 -6.24 -34.49 0.14
N PRO A 446 -6.63 -33.46 -0.63
CA PRO A 446 -8.01 -33.01 -0.66
C PRO A 446 -8.93 -34.19 -1.01
N ALA A 447 -10.02 -34.36 -0.26
CA ALA A 447 -11.04 -35.36 -0.54
C ALA A 447 -11.62 -35.14 -1.95
N LYS A 448 -12.01 -36.23 -2.63
CA LYS A 448 -12.63 -36.15 -3.98
C LYS A 448 -13.94 -35.38 -3.97
N GLU A 449 -14.69 -35.48 -2.87
CA GLU A 449 -15.94 -34.76 -2.66
C GLU A 449 -15.90 -33.98 -1.34
N GLY A 450 -16.53 -32.81 -1.31
CA GLY A 450 -16.59 -31.96 -0.13
C GLY A 450 -15.31 -31.15 0.10
N VAL A 451 -14.97 -30.94 1.37
CA VAL A 451 -13.91 -30.01 1.81
C VAL A 451 -12.92 -30.66 2.78
N GLY A 452 -12.96 -31.98 2.89
CA GLY A 452 -12.11 -32.76 3.80
C GLY A 452 -10.67 -32.90 3.31
N LEU A 453 -9.78 -33.24 4.24
CA LEU A 453 -8.43 -33.71 3.96
C LEU A 453 -8.35 -35.17 4.38
N GLU A 454 -8.00 -36.05 3.44
CA GLU A 454 -7.87 -37.49 3.66
C GLU A 454 -6.41 -37.87 3.84
N LEU A 455 -6.11 -38.76 4.80
CA LEU A 455 -4.77 -39.28 4.99
C LEU A 455 -4.32 -40.08 3.77
N SER A 456 -3.12 -39.79 3.30
CA SER A 456 -2.55 -40.46 2.12
C SER A 456 -1.03 -40.46 2.21
N GLU A 457 -0.42 -41.64 2.08
CA GLU A 457 1.05 -41.79 2.06
C GLU A 457 1.71 -41.04 0.90
N GLU A 458 0.99 -40.88 -0.21
CA GLU A 458 1.41 -40.12 -1.39
C GLU A 458 0.88 -38.66 -1.38
N GLY A 459 0.42 -38.20 -0.22
CA GLY A 459 -0.14 -36.87 -0.03
C GLY A 459 0.92 -35.77 0.10
N ARG A 460 0.52 -34.65 0.69
CA ARG A 460 1.43 -33.54 1.04
C ARG A 460 1.30 -33.23 2.51
N ARG A 461 2.35 -32.63 3.09
CA ARG A 461 2.26 -32.06 4.43
C ARG A 461 1.53 -30.73 4.36
N TYR A 462 0.72 -30.45 5.37
CA TYR A 462 -0.10 -29.24 5.44
C TYR A 462 0.44 -28.34 6.55
N ARG A 463 0.87 -27.12 6.22
CA ARG A 463 1.33 -26.14 7.22
C ARG A 463 0.22 -25.84 8.23
N LYS A 464 0.58 -25.68 9.51
CA LYS A 464 -0.38 -25.26 10.54
C LYS A 464 -0.83 -23.82 10.28
N GLY A 465 -2.01 -23.48 10.78
CA GLY A 465 -2.56 -22.14 10.76
C GLY A 465 -2.48 -21.48 12.13
N PHE A 466 -2.78 -20.18 12.17
CA PHE A 466 -2.88 -19.42 13.41
C PHE A 466 -4.24 -18.71 13.48
N PHE A 467 -4.84 -18.66 14.67
CA PHE A 467 -6.13 -18.04 14.90
C PHE A 467 -5.99 -16.77 15.75
N LEU A 468 -6.29 -15.63 15.12
CA LEU A 468 -6.35 -14.31 15.72
C LEU A 468 -7.79 -13.99 16.15
N GLY A 469 -8.08 -14.26 17.42
CA GLY A 469 -9.36 -14.08 18.08
C GLY A 469 -9.60 -12.70 18.69
N ASP A 470 -8.82 -11.69 18.31
CA ASP A 470 -8.90 -10.36 18.91
C ASP A 470 -10.24 -9.66 18.60
N GLY A 471 -10.78 -8.98 19.61
CA GLY A 471 -11.96 -8.13 19.53
C GLY A 471 -11.76 -6.92 18.61
N THR A 472 -12.86 -6.24 18.33
CA THR A 472 -12.83 -4.96 17.59
C THR A 472 -12.01 -3.93 18.38
N GLY A 473 -11.17 -3.15 17.68
CA GLY A 473 -10.34 -2.11 18.28
C GLY A 473 -8.93 -2.54 18.73
N ALA A 474 -8.63 -3.85 18.78
CA ALA A 474 -7.27 -4.35 19.04
C ALA A 474 -6.32 -4.24 17.82
N GLY A 475 -6.85 -3.84 16.66
CA GLY A 475 -6.07 -3.62 15.43
C GLY A 475 -5.82 -4.87 14.59
N LYS A 476 -6.82 -5.76 14.44
CA LYS A 476 -6.73 -6.96 13.58
C LYS A 476 -6.18 -6.70 12.18
N GLY A 477 -6.67 -5.66 11.49
CA GLY A 477 -6.16 -5.27 10.17
C GLY A 477 -4.66 -4.94 10.19
N ARG A 478 -4.20 -4.23 11.23
CA ARG A 478 -2.78 -3.94 11.46
C ARG A 478 -1.96 -5.20 11.73
N GLN A 479 -2.50 -6.15 12.49
CA GLN A 479 -1.84 -7.44 12.78
C GLN A 479 -1.73 -8.31 11.52
N ILE A 480 -2.78 -8.38 10.70
CA ILE A 480 -2.75 -9.07 9.39
C ILE A 480 -1.67 -8.43 8.51
N ALA A 481 -1.67 -7.09 8.39
CA ALA A 481 -0.67 -6.37 7.61
C ALA A 481 0.76 -6.62 8.13
N ALA A 482 0.97 -6.69 9.44
CA ALA A 482 2.27 -6.99 10.04
C ALA A 482 2.75 -8.41 9.75
N CYS A 483 1.85 -9.41 9.83
CA CYS A 483 2.14 -10.78 9.45
C CYS A 483 2.49 -10.92 7.96
N ILE A 484 1.78 -10.18 7.09
CA ILE A 484 2.11 -10.09 5.67
C ILE A 484 3.48 -9.43 5.50
N LEU A 485 3.76 -8.34 6.21
CA LEU A 485 5.03 -7.59 6.08
C LEU A 485 6.24 -8.44 6.48
N ASP A 486 6.15 -9.18 7.58
CA ASP A 486 7.23 -10.10 8.02
C ASP A 486 7.54 -11.14 6.92
N ASN A 487 6.50 -11.75 6.35
CA ASN A 487 6.66 -12.73 5.27
C ASN A 487 7.10 -12.10 3.94
N TRP A 488 6.63 -10.87 3.67
CA TRP A 488 7.10 -10.05 2.56
C TRP A 488 8.61 -9.89 2.70
N LEU A 489 9.09 -9.37 3.82
CA LEU A 489 10.51 -9.15 4.06
C LEU A 489 11.35 -10.43 4.09
N ALA A 490 10.74 -11.59 4.37
CA ALA A 490 11.34 -12.92 4.21
C ALA A 490 11.42 -13.42 2.74
N GLY A 491 11.02 -12.61 1.76
CA GLY A 491 11.11 -12.91 0.33
C GLY A 491 9.86 -13.51 -0.29
N ARG A 492 8.81 -13.78 0.50
CA ARG A 492 7.53 -14.29 -0.01
C ARG A 492 6.72 -13.11 -0.50
N ARG A 493 6.57 -12.95 -1.82
CA ARG A 493 6.04 -11.70 -2.42
C ARG A 493 4.58 -11.78 -2.87
N ARG A 494 3.90 -12.92 -2.69
CA ARG A 494 2.51 -13.11 -3.09
C ARG A 494 1.69 -13.48 -1.86
N HIS A 495 0.61 -12.75 -1.60
CA HIS A 495 -0.28 -12.97 -0.46
C HIS A 495 -1.74 -12.83 -0.88
N ILE A 496 -2.64 -13.36 -0.06
CA ILE A 496 -4.09 -13.30 -0.27
C ILE A 496 -4.74 -12.75 0.99
N TRP A 497 -5.58 -11.72 0.84
CA TRP A 497 -6.37 -11.15 1.92
C TRP A 497 -7.85 -11.29 1.56
N VAL A 498 -8.52 -12.24 2.22
CA VAL A 498 -9.95 -12.52 2.07
C VAL A 498 -10.72 -11.75 3.14
N THR A 499 -11.75 -10.98 2.80
CA THR A 499 -12.55 -10.22 3.77
C THR A 499 -14.04 -10.13 3.40
N LYS A 500 -14.83 -9.43 4.21
CA LYS A 500 -16.29 -9.38 4.12
C LYS A 500 -16.83 -8.62 2.90
N ASN A 501 -16.29 -7.44 2.60
CA ASN A 501 -16.85 -6.55 1.59
C ASN A 501 -15.77 -5.65 0.95
N GLU A 502 -16.11 -5.04 -0.19
CA GLU A 502 -15.16 -4.24 -0.99
C GLU A 502 -14.69 -2.94 -0.28
N PRO A 503 -15.54 -2.23 0.50
CA PRO A 503 -15.10 -1.04 1.24
C PRO A 503 -13.91 -1.25 2.16
N LEU A 504 -13.73 -2.47 2.69
CA LEU A 504 -12.58 -2.82 3.54
C LEU A 504 -11.23 -2.82 2.79
N LEU A 505 -11.23 -2.64 1.47
CA LEU A 505 -9.99 -2.48 0.70
C LEU A 505 -9.18 -1.29 1.18
N GLU A 506 -9.83 -0.16 1.44
CA GLU A 506 -9.14 1.06 1.90
C GLU A 506 -8.68 0.95 3.36
N ASP A 507 -9.39 0.18 4.20
CA ASP A 507 -8.91 -0.18 5.54
C ASP A 507 -7.66 -1.06 5.48
N ALA A 508 -7.66 -2.11 4.64
CA ALA A 508 -6.49 -2.96 4.43
C ALA A 508 -5.28 -2.17 3.91
N ARG A 509 -5.51 -1.26 2.95
CA ARG A 509 -4.48 -0.34 2.43
C ARG A 509 -3.97 0.64 3.48
N ARG A 510 -4.85 1.20 4.32
CA ARG A 510 -4.45 2.04 5.45
C ARG A 510 -3.54 1.28 6.41
N ASP A 511 -3.92 0.06 6.78
CA ASP A 511 -3.14 -0.73 7.74
C ASP A 511 -1.81 -1.23 7.17
N TRP A 512 -1.76 -1.54 5.88
CA TRP A 512 -0.53 -1.84 5.16
C TRP A 512 0.40 -0.62 5.02
N THR A 513 -0.14 0.54 4.64
CA THR A 513 0.64 1.77 4.49
C THR A 513 1.16 2.31 5.81
N ALA A 514 0.42 2.11 6.91
CA ALA A 514 0.88 2.46 8.24
C ALA A 514 2.17 1.72 8.66
N LEU A 515 2.46 0.57 8.06
CA LEU A 515 3.69 -0.20 8.30
C LEU A 515 4.78 0.05 7.23
N GLY A 516 4.56 1.02 6.34
CA GLY A 516 5.49 1.38 5.27
C GLY A 516 5.24 0.67 3.94
N GLY A 517 4.17 -0.10 3.83
CA GLY A 517 3.68 -0.63 2.56
C GLY A 517 3.11 0.46 1.64
N MET A 518 2.83 0.14 0.37
CA MET A 518 2.18 1.05 -0.58
C MET A 518 0.74 0.58 -0.88
N THR A 519 -0.20 1.49 -1.08
CA THR A 519 -1.60 1.15 -1.39
C THR A 519 -1.73 0.21 -2.60
N ALA A 520 -0.85 0.38 -3.59
CA ALA A 520 -0.82 -0.42 -4.81
C ALA A 520 -0.32 -1.86 -4.62
N ASP A 521 0.26 -2.21 -3.46
CA ASP A 521 0.55 -3.61 -3.15
C ASP A 521 -0.73 -4.44 -3.01
N ILE A 522 -1.83 -3.80 -2.61
CA ILE A 522 -3.10 -4.45 -2.38
C ILE A 522 -4.03 -4.15 -3.55
N GLN A 523 -4.28 -5.16 -4.37
CA GLN A 523 -5.12 -5.05 -5.56
C GLN A 523 -6.38 -5.91 -5.40
N PRO A 524 -7.58 -5.35 -5.66
CA PRO A 524 -8.80 -6.14 -5.60
C PRO A 524 -8.83 -7.15 -6.74
N MET A 525 -9.26 -8.37 -6.45
CA MET A 525 -9.38 -9.46 -7.43
C MET A 525 -10.31 -9.08 -8.59
N THR A 526 -11.27 -8.19 -8.34
CA THR A 526 -12.21 -7.63 -9.32
C THR A 526 -11.54 -6.78 -10.40
N ALA A 527 -10.26 -6.38 -10.22
CA ALA A 527 -9.47 -5.69 -11.24
C ALA A 527 -9.22 -6.54 -12.49
N TRP A 528 -9.27 -7.87 -12.35
CA TRP A 528 -9.20 -8.81 -13.47
C TRP A 528 -10.57 -9.45 -13.69
N LYS A 529 -10.95 -9.67 -14.96
CA LYS A 529 -12.19 -10.42 -15.26
C LYS A 529 -12.04 -11.88 -14.80
N ILE A 530 -13.16 -12.56 -14.55
CA ILE A 530 -13.17 -13.93 -14.01
C ILE A 530 -12.53 -14.97 -14.96
N ASP A 531 -12.51 -14.67 -16.26
CA ASP A 531 -11.96 -15.48 -17.35
C ASP A 531 -10.55 -15.03 -17.77
N GLU A 532 -9.97 -14.03 -17.11
CA GLU A 532 -8.61 -13.55 -17.39
C GLU A 532 -7.65 -13.94 -16.26
N PRO A 533 -6.38 -14.28 -16.54
CA PRO A 533 -5.42 -14.55 -15.47
C PRO A 533 -5.14 -13.29 -14.63
N ILE A 534 -4.93 -13.46 -13.32
CA ILE A 534 -4.48 -12.38 -12.44
C ILE A 534 -3.03 -12.05 -12.81
N ARG A 535 -2.79 -10.83 -13.30
CA ARG A 535 -1.45 -10.35 -13.71
C ARG A 535 -0.81 -9.49 -12.62
N LEU A 536 -0.71 -10.05 -11.41
CA LEU A 536 -0.04 -9.43 -10.27
C LEU A 536 1.19 -10.25 -9.88
N ASP A 537 2.37 -9.85 -10.32
CA ASP A 537 3.59 -10.64 -10.07
C ASP A 537 3.93 -10.72 -8.57
N GLN A 538 3.78 -9.60 -7.87
CA GLN A 538 4.06 -9.44 -6.45
C GLN A 538 3.02 -8.50 -5.84
N GLY A 539 2.50 -8.85 -4.66
CA GLY A 539 1.45 -8.09 -4.00
C GLY A 539 0.55 -8.95 -3.12
N VAL A 540 -0.52 -8.32 -2.67
CA VAL A 540 -1.62 -8.93 -1.93
C VAL A 540 -2.86 -8.86 -2.83
N VAL A 541 -3.39 -10.02 -3.21
CA VAL A 541 -4.71 -10.09 -3.85
C VAL A 541 -5.76 -9.94 -2.77
N PHE A 542 -6.49 -8.83 -2.81
CA PHE A 542 -7.63 -8.56 -1.96
C PHE A 542 -8.88 -9.17 -2.58
N VAL A 543 -9.61 -9.99 -1.83
CA VAL A 543 -10.80 -10.68 -2.33
C VAL A 543 -11.87 -10.68 -1.25
N THR A 544 -13.13 -10.52 -1.65
CA THR A 544 -14.25 -10.65 -0.70
C THR A 544 -14.80 -12.07 -0.70
N TYR A 545 -15.37 -12.55 0.40
CA TYR A 545 -16.01 -13.88 0.43
C TYR A 545 -17.08 -14.05 -0.68
N PRO A 546 -17.94 -13.06 -0.96
CA PRO A 546 -18.87 -13.13 -2.11
C PRO A 546 -18.16 -13.25 -3.46
N THR A 547 -17.05 -12.53 -3.67
CA THR A 547 -16.25 -12.63 -4.90
C THR A 547 -15.60 -14.00 -5.01
N LEU A 548 -14.98 -14.51 -3.94
CA LEU A 548 -14.28 -15.81 -3.93
C LEU A 548 -15.18 -16.97 -4.37
N ARG A 549 -16.46 -16.97 -3.94
CA ARG A 549 -17.43 -18.00 -4.33
C ARG A 549 -18.04 -17.86 -5.73
N SER A 550 -17.73 -16.79 -6.45
CA SER A 550 -18.40 -16.50 -7.73
C SER A 550 -17.82 -17.34 -8.88
N ALA A 551 -18.70 -17.72 -9.81
CA ALA A 551 -18.38 -18.48 -11.00
C ALA A 551 -19.18 -17.97 -12.21
N ARG A 552 -18.63 -18.10 -13.42
CA ARG A 552 -19.25 -17.73 -14.70
C ARG A 552 -18.86 -18.74 -15.77
N GLY A 553 -19.83 -19.55 -16.21
CA GLY A 553 -19.54 -20.69 -17.09
C GLY A 553 -18.60 -21.67 -16.39
N GLU A 554 -17.55 -22.08 -17.10
CA GLU A 554 -16.50 -22.98 -16.56
C GLU A 554 -15.46 -22.26 -15.68
N ASN A 555 -15.48 -20.92 -15.62
CA ASN A 555 -14.48 -20.13 -14.88
C ASN A 555 -14.98 -19.78 -13.48
N SER A 556 -14.18 -20.05 -12.44
CA SER A 556 -14.47 -19.66 -11.06
C SER A 556 -13.39 -18.75 -10.49
N ARG A 557 -13.78 -17.81 -9.59
CA ARG A 557 -12.82 -16.96 -8.88
C ARG A 557 -11.88 -17.77 -7.99
N LEU A 558 -12.39 -18.84 -7.38
CA LEU A 558 -11.55 -19.77 -6.61
C LEU A 558 -10.42 -20.35 -7.47
N GLN A 559 -10.74 -20.91 -8.64
CA GLN A 559 -9.73 -21.50 -9.53
C GLN A 559 -8.75 -20.43 -10.03
N GLN A 560 -9.25 -19.27 -10.45
CA GLN A 560 -8.43 -18.14 -10.88
C GLN A 560 -7.39 -17.73 -9.82
N LEU A 561 -7.77 -17.76 -8.54
CA LEU A 561 -6.88 -17.43 -7.43
C LEU A 561 -5.86 -18.55 -7.16
N ILE A 562 -6.27 -19.82 -7.25
CA ILE A 562 -5.38 -20.98 -7.11
C ILE A 562 -4.33 -20.99 -8.23
N ASP A 563 -4.74 -20.73 -9.47
CA ASP A 563 -3.85 -20.68 -10.63
C ASP A 563 -2.80 -19.57 -10.48
N TRP A 564 -3.21 -18.40 -9.98
CA TRP A 564 -2.31 -17.29 -9.70
C TRP A 564 -1.32 -17.59 -8.57
N ALA A 565 -1.81 -18.19 -7.48
CA ALA A 565 -0.99 -18.58 -6.34
C ALA A 565 0.08 -19.60 -6.77
N GLY A 566 -0.33 -20.59 -7.58
CA GLY A 566 0.51 -21.69 -8.05
C GLY A 566 0.75 -22.75 -6.97
N GLY A 567 1.17 -23.94 -7.40
CA GLY A 567 1.32 -25.11 -6.53
C GLY A 567 2.41 -25.00 -5.45
N SER A 568 3.29 -24.00 -5.55
CA SER A 568 4.38 -23.70 -4.60
C SER A 568 4.08 -22.48 -3.72
N PHE A 569 2.84 -22.01 -3.70
CA PHE A 569 2.45 -20.85 -2.89
C PHE A 569 2.70 -21.11 -1.40
N ASP A 570 3.54 -20.27 -0.80
CA ASP A 570 3.89 -20.29 0.61
C ASP A 570 3.59 -18.94 1.29
N GLY A 571 2.86 -18.06 0.60
CA GLY A 571 2.44 -16.77 1.11
C GLY A 571 1.41 -16.85 2.23
N VAL A 572 1.07 -15.69 2.76
CA VAL A 572 0.00 -15.57 3.77
C VAL A 572 -1.36 -15.59 3.08
N ILE A 573 -2.28 -16.41 3.60
CA ILE A 573 -3.71 -16.34 3.30
C ILE A 573 -4.38 -15.86 4.59
N ALA A 574 -4.76 -14.59 4.61
CA ALA A 574 -5.49 -13.99 5.71
C ALA A 574 -6.99 -14.05 5.44
N PHE A 575 -7.71 -14.85 6.23
CA PHE A 575 -9.16 -14.84 6.30
C PHE A 575 -9.59 -13.83 7.36
N ASP A 576 -9.78 -12.59 6.95
CA ASP A 576 -10.34 -11.51 7.76
C ASP A 576 -11.85 -11.66 7.88
N GLU A 577 -12.39 -11.42 9.07
CA GLU A 577 -13.74 -11.82 9.45
C GLU A 577 -14.05 -13.29 9.12
N ALA A 578 -13.14 -14.20 9.52
CA ALA A 578 -13.20 -15.63 9.19
C ALA A 578 -14.54 -16.33 9.54
N HIS A 579 -15.33 -15.77 10.47
CA HIS A 579 -16.66 -16.29 10.79
C HIS A 579 -17.63 -16.29 9.59
N GLU A 580 -17.37 -15.51 8.53
CA GLU A 580 -18.10 -15.54 7.26
C GLU A 580 -17.95 -16.90 6.53
N MET A 581 -16.94 -17.71 6.89
CA MET A 581 -16.79 -19.10 6.42
C MET A 581 -17.59 -20.10 7.27
N GLY A 582 -18.33 -19.63 8.28
CA GLY A 582 -19.22 -20.45 9.10
C GLY A 582 -20.21 -21.26 8.27
N GLY A 583 -20.65 -22.39 8.83
CA GLY A 583 -21.58 -23.29 8.15
C GLY A 583 -20.96 -24.10 7.00
N VAL A 584 -19.63 -24.17 6.90
CA VAL A 584 -18.93 -25.00 5.90
C VAL A 584 -19.23 -26.50 6.03
N ALA A 585 -19.43 -26.98 7.27
CA ALA A 585 -19.76 -28.37 7.55
C ALA A 585 -21.22 -28.74 7.19
N GLY A 586 -22.03 -27.77 6.74
CA GLY A 586 -23.48 -27.92 6.77
C GLY A 586 -23.99 -28.07 8.20
N GLY A 587 -25.25 -28.47 8.37
CA GLY A 587 -25.79 -28.78 9.68
C GLY A 587 -27.30 -29.01 9.67
N GLU A 588 -27.82 -29.58 10.75
CA GLU A 588 -29.26 -29.65 11.00
C GLU A 588 -29.74 -28.29 11.52
N GLY A 589 -30.52 -27.58 10.71
CA GLY A 589 -31.31 -26.44 11.17
C GLY A 589 -32.70 -26.91 11.63
N ALA A 590 -33.49 -25.99 12.18
CA ALA A 590 -34.90 -26.25 12.52
C ALA A 590 -35.77 -26.75 11.33
N MET A 591 -35.25 -26.69 10.10
CA MET A 591 -35.87 -27.18 8.86
C MET A 591 -35.09 -28.33 8.19
N GLY A 592 -34.28 -29.09 8.94
CA GLY A 592 -33.53 -30.25 8.42
C GLY A 592 -32.09 -29.95 7.96
N ALA A 593 -31.48 -30.92 7.25
CA ALA A 593 -30.10 -30.85 6.80
C ALA A 593 -29.87 -29.72 5.78
N LYS A 594 -29.04 -28.74 6.14
CA LYS A 594 -28.62 -27.62 5.27
C LYS A 594 -27.33 -27.97 4.52
N LYS A 595 -27.32 -27.73 3.21
CA LYS A 595 -26.09 -27.72 2.40
C LYS A 595 -25.10 -26.70 2.96
N GLY A 596 -23.81 -27.04 2.91
CA GLY A 596 -22.73 -26.18 3.41
C GLY A 596 -22.71 -24.80 2.72
N SER A 597 -22.28 -23.78 3.46
CA SER A 597 -22.12 -22.42 2.94
C SER A 597 -21.12 -22.43 1.79
N GLN A 598 -21.53 -21.98 0.59
CA GLN A 598 -20.62 -21.87 -0.56
C GLN A 598 -19.41 -20.95 -0.27
N GLN A 599 -19.60 -19.91 0.56
CA GLN A 599 -18.47 -19.06 1.00
C GLN A 599 -17.48 -19.85 1.84
N GLY A 600 -17.97 -20.61 2.81
CA GLY A 600 -17.14 -21.50 3.64
C GLY A 600 -16.47 -22.60 2.83
N ILE A 601 -17.17 -23.18 1.87
CA ILE A 601 -16.63 -24.22 0.97
C ILE A 601 -15.47 -23.66 0.16
N CYS A 602 -15.65 -22.54 -0.54
CA CYS A 602 -14.57 -21.94 -1.32
C CYS A 602 -13.38 -21.51 -0.45
N GLY A 603 -13.63 -21.00 0.76
CA GLY A 603 -12.56 -20.66 1.71
C GLY A 603 -11.75 -21.89 2.16
N VAL A 604 -12.40 -23.01 2.46
CA VAL A 604 -11.70 -24.27 2.81
C VAL A 604 -11.00 -24.90 1.61
N LEU A 605 -11.61 -24.88 0.42
CA LEU A 605 -10.97 -25.38 -0.79
C LEU A 605 -9.71 -24.58 -1.14
N LEU A 606 -9.75 -23.24 -1.02
CA LEU A 606 -8.59 -22.39 -1.28
C LEU A 606 -7.37 -22.82 -0.44
N GLN A 607 -7.56 -22.97 0.88
CA GLN A 607 -6.48 -23.44 1.75
C GLN A 607 -6.15 -24.92 1.49
N ASN A 608 -7.09 -25.78 1.10
CA ASN A 608 -6.79 -27.19 0.82
C ASN A 608 -5.92 -27.38 -0.44
N HIS A 609 -6.09 -26.53 -1.45
CA HIS A 609 -5.28 -26.56 -2.67
C HIS A 609 -3.88 -25.97 -2.49
N LEU A 610 -3.64 -25.21 -1.41
CA LEU A 610 -2.37 -24.53 -1.12
C LEU A 610 -1.76 -25.08 0.18
N PRO A 611 -1.13 -26.28 0.16
CA PRO A 611 -0.67 -26.99 1.36
C PRO A 611 0.36 -26.21 2.20
N ASP A 612 1.25 -25.48 1.53
CA ASP A 612 2.33 -24.70 2.15
C ASP A 612 1.92 -23.27 2.56
N ALA A 613 0.68 -22.86 2.28
CA ALA A 613 0.19 -21.55 2.63
C ALA A 613 0.23 -21.28 4.14
N ARG A 614 0.55 -20.04 4.51
CA ARG A 614 0.52 -19.53 5.87
C ARG A 614 -0.86 -19.00 6.18
N VAL A 615 -1.71 -19.86 6.75
CA VAL A 615 -3.12 -19.52 6.98
C VAL A 615 -3.27 -18.74 8.29
N LEU A 616 -3.87 -17.56 8.18
CA LEU A 616 -4.27 -16.72 9.31
C LEU A 616 -5.80 -16.61 9.33
N TYR A 617 -6.43 -17.08 10.41
CA TYR A 617 -7.86 -16.86 10.63
C TYR A 617 -8.04 -15.69 11.58
N ALA A 618 -8.66 -14.59 11.14
CA ALA A 618 -8.88 -13.42 11.97
C ALA A 618 -10.40 -13.23 12.20
N SER A 619 -10.85 -13.46 13.43
CA SER A 619 -12.26 -13.27 13.81
C SER A 619 -12.44 -13.19 15.33
N ALA A 620 -13.12 -12.16 15.81
CA ALA A 620 -13.41 -12.00 17.24
C ALA A 620 -14.33 -13.09 17.80
N THR A 621 -15.15 -13.72 16.93
CA THR A 621 -16.18 -14.71 17.29
C THR A 621 -15.80 -16.13 16.90
N GLY A 622 -14.52 -16.36 16.55
CA GLY A 622 -14.04 -17.65 16.09
C GLY A 622 -14.22 -18.79 17.09
N ALA A 623 -13.94 -18.53 18.35
CA ALA A 623 -13.99 -19.52 19.43
C ALA A 623 -15.27 -19.44 20.30
N SER A 624 -16.32 -18.76 19.83
CA SER A 624 -17.59 -18.66 20.57
C SER A 624 -18.62 -19.74 20.19
N ASP A 625 -18.52 -20.32 18.99
CA ASP A 625 -19.37 -21.41 18.51
C ASP A 625 -18.49 -22.47 17.83
N VAL A 626 -18.71 -23.75 18.14
CA VAL A 626 -17.94 -24.87 17.56
C VAL A 626 -17.99 -24.89 16.03
N ASN A 627 -19.09 -24.46 15.42
CA ASN A 627 -19.24 -24.42 13.97
C ASN A 627 -18.28 -23.38 13.33
N ASN A 628 -17.83 -22.39 14.09
CA ASN A 628 -16.81 -21.43 13.66
C ASN A 628 -15.39 -22.01 13.70
N LEU A 629 -15.17 -23.19 14.27
CA LEU A 629 -13.89 -23.90 14.17
C LEU A 629 -13.86 -24.93 13.03
N ALA A 630 -15.02 -25.23 12.44
CA ALA A 630 -15.14 -26.22 11.36
C ALA A 630 -14.39 -25.82 10.06
N TYR A 631 -14.19 -24.52 9.82
CA TYR A 631 -13.42 -24.01 8.67
C TYR A 631 -11.92 -23.85 8.99
N ALA A 632 -11.54 -23.91 10.26
CA ALA A 632 -10.18 -23.66 10.73
C ALA A 632 -9.32 -24.95 10.65
N VAL A 633 -9.35 -25.59 9.47
CA VAL A 633 -8.82 -26.94 9.25
C VAL A 633 -7.30 -27.04 9.47
N ARG A 634 -6.59 -25.91 9.51
CA ARG A 634 -5.13 -25.86 9.75
C ARG A 634 -4.74 -25.78 11.22
N LEU A 635 -5.68 -25.75 12.15
CA LEU A 635 -5.37 -25.72 13.59
C LEU A 635 -5.01 -27.08 14.18
N GLY A 636 -5.24 -28.19 13.46
CA GLY A 636 -4.96 -29.53 13.98
C GLY A 636 -5.92 -29.95 15.10
N LEU A 637 -7.18 -29.53 15.02
CA LEU A 637 -8.23 -29.87 15.98
C LEU A 637 -8.75 -31.32 15.83
N TRP A 638 -8.46 -31.96 14.70
CA TRP A 638 -8.79 -33.35 14.38
C TRP A 638 -7.72 -33.94 13.46
N GLY A 639 -7.74 -35.26 13.30
CA GLY A 639 -6.78 -36.03 12.51
C GLY A 639 -5.74 -36.75 13.39
N PRO A 640 -4.61 -37.19 12.80
CA PRO A 640 -3.58 -37.93 13.52
C PRO A 640 -3.06 -37.16 14.74
N GLU A 641 -2.79 -37.89 15.82
CA GLU A 641 -2.29 -37.34 17.09
C GLU A 641 -3.26 -36.39 17.81
N THR A 642 -4.55 -36.43 17.45
CA THR A 642 -5.61 -35.67 18.13
C THR A 642 -6.66 -36.60 18.75
N ALA A 643 -7.51 -36.06 19.63
CA ALA A 643 -8.61 -36.81 20.25
C ALA A 643 -9.77 -37.13 19.30
N PHE A 644 -9.81 -36.50 18.12
CA PHE A 644 -10.92 -36.62 17.16
C PHE A 644 -10.39 -37.08 15.81
N ALA A 645 -10.91 -38.20 15.30
CA ALA A 645 -10.46 -38.75 14.02
C ALA A 645 -10.73 -37.79 12.84
N ASP A 646 -11.89 -37.13 12.86
CA ASP A 646 -12.35 -36.23 11.81
C ASP A 646 -13.11 -35.02 12.39
N ARG A 647 -13.49 -34.11 11.49
CA ARG A 647 -14.18 -32.87 11.80
C ARG A 647 -15.57 -33.12 12.41
N GLU A 648 -16.31 -34.09 11.88
CA GLU A 648 -17.65 -34.43 12.32
C GLU A 648 -17.63 -34.94 13.77
N ALA A 649 -16.67 -35.79 14.13
CA ALA A 649 -16.42 -36.25 15.48
C ALA A 649 -16.06 -35.10 16.42
N PHE A 650 -15.20 -34.17 15.99
CA PHE A 650 -14.86 -32.96 16.74
C PHE A 650 -16.10 -32.11 17.04
N ILE A 651 -16.88 -31.75 16.01
CA ILE A 651 -18.07 -30.90 16.17
C ILE A 651 -19.09 -31.56 17.11
N SER A 652 -19.36 -32.85 16.92
CA SER A 652 -20.30 -33.61 17.76
C SER A 652 -19.83 -33.69 19.22
N GLY A 653 -18.54 -33.96 19.43
CA GLY A 653 -17.94 -34.05 20.76
C GLY A 653 -18.00 -32.73 21.54
N ILE A 654 -17.56 -31.63 20.92
CA ILE A 654 -17.58 -30.32 21.56
C ILE A 654 -19.01 -29.82 21.77
N ARG A 655 -19.94 -30.06 20.84
CA ARG A 655 -21.35 -29.68 21.00
C ARG A 655 -22.00 -30.36 22.21
N LYS A 656 -21.70 -31.65 22.45
CA LYS A 656 -22.17 -32.38 23.65
C LYS A 656 -21.62 -31.79 24.95
N GLY A 657 -20.39 -31.30 24.93
CA GLY A 657 -19.73 -30.68 26.09
C GLY A 657 -20.10 -29.22 26.35
N GLY A 658 -20.83 -28.58 25.43
CA GLY A 658 -21.30 -27.19 25.58
C GLY A 658 -20.17 -26.17 25.73
N ILE A 659 -20.46 -25.08 26.46
CA ILE A 659 -19.56 -23.93 26.62
C ILE A 659 -18.24 -24.34 27.30
N ALA A 660 -18.30 -25.24 28.29
CA ALA A 660 -17.10 -25.68 29.02
C ALA A 660 -16.09 -26.41 28.11
N ALA A 661 -16.57 -27.24 27.19
CA ALA A 661 -15.71 -27.90 26.20
C ALA A 661 -15.12 -26.89 25.21
N MET A 662 -15.88 -25.87 24.81
CA MET A 662 -15.37 -24.81 23.93
C MET A 662 -14.27 -23.99 24.60
N GLU A 663 -14.43 -23.67 25.89
CA GLU A 663 -13.41 -22.98 26.67
C GLU A 663 -12.13 -23.80 26.77
N LEU A 664 -12.25 -25.13 26.95
CA LEU A 664 -11.10 -26.03 26.95
C LEU A 664 -10.36 -26.02 25.61
N VAL A 665 -11.07 -26.02 24.48
CA VAL A 665 -10.47 -25.92 23.14
C VAL A 665 -9.72 -24.61 22.97
N ALA A 666 -10.32 -23.47 23.34
CA ALA A 666 -9.66 -22.17 23.24
C ALA A 666 -8.38 -22.10 24.10
N ARG A 667 -8.44 -22.68 25.30
CA ARG A 667 -7.33 -22.82 26.24
C ARG A 667 -6.19 -23.68 25.70
N ASP A 668 -6.52 -24.82 25.09
CA ASP A 668 -5.55 -25.73 24.45
C ASP A 668 -4.88 -25.08 23.23
N LEU A 669 -5.66 -24.38 22.39
CA LEU A 669 -5.13 -23.60 21.28
C LEU A 669 -4.17 -22.49 21.74
N LYS A 670 -4.45 -21.82 22.88
CA LYS A 670 -3.51 -20.87 23.46
C LYS A 670 -2.24 -21.56 23.97
N ALA A 671 -2.38 -22.68 24.68
CA ALA A 671 -1.25 -23.45 25.23
C ALA A 671 -0.31 -23.98 24.15
N THR A 672 -0.87 -24.31 22.97
CA THR A 672 -0.12 -24.77 21.80
C THR A 672 0.39 -23.63 20.91
N GLY A 673 0.09 -22.37 21.24
CA GLY A 673 0.56 -21.19 20.50
C GLY A 673 -0.19 -20.92 19.20
N LEU A 674 -1.38 -21.50 19.04
CA LEU A 674 -2.20 -21.41 17.82
C LEU A 674 -3.34 -20.39 17.94
N TYR A 675 -3.56 -19.80 19.12
CA TYR A 675 -4.65 -18.85 19.36
C TYR A 675 -4.28 -17.72 20.31
N THR A 676 -4.70 -16.51 19.97
CA THR A 676 -4.72 -15.34 20.85
C THR A 676 -6.08 -14.65 20.78
N SER A 677 -6.57 -14.09 21.89
CA SER A 677 -7.81 -13.32 21.91
C SER A 677 -7.76 -12.24 22.99
N ARG A 678 -7.81 -10.98 22.56
CA ARG A 678 -7.82 -9.79 23.39
C ARG A 678 -8.99 -8.91 23.07
N ALA A 679 -9.59 -8.27 24.07
CA ALA A 679 -10.64 -7.27 23.90
C ALA A 679 -10.18 -5.91 24.45
N LEU A 680 -10.86 -4.83 24.06
CA LEU A 680 -10.67 -3.54 24.72
C LEU A 680 -11.18 -3.60 26.17
N SER A 681 -10.49 -2.92 27.08
CA SER A 681 -10.97 -2.71 28.44
C SER A 681 -12.22 -1.83 28.44
N PHE A 682 -13.16 -2.14 29.34
CA PHE A 682 -14.30 -1.27 29.66
C PHE A 682 -13.94 -0.19 30.70
N ALA A 683 -12.66 -0.07 31.09
CA ALA A 683 -12.23 0.98 32.01
C ALA A 683 -12.58 2.37 31.44
N GLY A 684 -13.32 3.16 32.22
CA GLY A 684 -13.80 4.48 31.82
C GLY A 684 -15.05 4.48 30.92
N VAL A 685 -15.69 3.32 30.70
CA VAL A 685 -16.98 3.22 30.00
C VAL A 685 -18.12 3.25 31.03
N GLU A 686 -18.99 4.23 30.91
CA GLU A 686 -20.27 4.29 31.63
C GLU A 686 -21.38 3.69 30.76
N TYR A 687 -22.26 2.90 31.36
CA TYR A 687 -23.37 2.25 30.66
C TYR A 687 -24.69 2.53 31.39
N ASP A 688 -25.60 3.21 30.70
CA ASP A 688 -26.95 3.47 31.19
C ASP A 688 -27.97 2.63 30.40
N ILE A 689 -28.68 1.73 31.09
CA ILE A 689 -29.81 1.00 30.51
C ILE A 689 -31.02 1.93 30.47
N LEU A 690 -31.27 2.55 29.32
CA LEU A 690 -32.47 3.33 29.10
C LEU A 690 -33.66 2.39 28.82
N ARG A 691 -34.52 2.23 29.82
CA ARG A 691 -35.77 1.47 29.67
C ARG A 691 -36.85 2.37 29.07
N HIS A 692 -37.17 2.15 27.80
CA HIS A 692 -38.35 2.77 27.17
C HIS A 692 -39.63 2.08 27.67
N GLN A 693 -40.53 2.84 28.27
CA GLN A 693 -41.87 2.34 28.62
C GLN A 693 -42.76 2.46 27.38
N LEU A 694 -43.23 1.31 26.88
CA LEU A 694 -44.17 1.28 25.76
C LEU A 694 -45.44 2.02 26.15
N THR A 695 -45.95 2.86 25.25
CA THR A 695 -47.26 3.51 25.44
C THR A 695 -48.38 2.47 25.33
N PRO A 696 -49.57 2.73 25.89
CA PRO A 696 -50.72 1.85 25.72
C PRO A 696 -51.05 1.55 24.25
N GLU A 697 -50.85 2.53 23.36
CA GLU A 697 -51.03 2.36 21.92
C GLU A 697 -49.96 1.43 21.31
N GLN A 698 -48.70 1.58 21.69
CA GLN A 698 -47.61 0.68 21.25
C GLN A 698 -47.82 -0.75 21.74
N ILE A 699 -48.32 -0.92 22.97
CA ILE A 699 -48.68 -2.22 23.54
C ILE A 699 -49.82 -2.83 22.73
N ALA A 700 -50.89 -2.06 22.45
CA ALA A 700 -52.01 -2.55 21.66
C ALA A 700 -51.62 -2.98 20.24
N ILE A 701 -50.72 -2.23 19.59
CA ILE A 701 -50.14 -2.60 18.29
C ILE A 701 -49.36 -3.91 18.43
N TYR A 702 -48.45 -4.00 19.41
CA TYR A 702 -47.64 -5.19 19.65
C TYR A 702 -48.51 -6.42 19.91
N ASP A 703 -49.51 -6.31 20.78
CA ASP A 703 -50.44 -7.37 21.14
C ASP A 703 -51.26 -7.81 19.92
N THR A 704 -51.72 -6.88 19.08
CA THR A 704 -52.41 -7.20 17.83
C THR A 704 -51.53 -8.05 16.90
N TYR A 705 -50.26 -7.67 16.75
CA TYR A 705 -49.30 -8.46 15.96
C TYR A 705 -49.00 -9.82 16.61
N ALA A 706 -48.86 -9.86 17.94
CA ALA A 706 -48.59 -11.08 18.69
C ALA A 706 -49.77 -12.06 18.62
N ASP A 707 -51.00 -11.58 18.72
CA ASP A 707 -52.22 -12.37 18.58
C ASP A 707 -52.36 -12.92 17.15
N ALA A 708 -52.14 -12.09 16.14
CA ALA A 708 -52.11 -12.53 14.75
C ALA A 708 -51.04 -13.62 14.52
N TRP A 709 -49.86 -13.46 15.12
CA TRP A 709 -48.79 -14.46 15.09
C TRP A 709 -49.16 -15.75 15.84
N SER A 710 -49.82 -15.64 16.98
CA SER A 710 -50.30 -16.77 17.76
C SER A 710 -51.30 -17.61 16.96
N ILE A 711 -52.22 -16.96 16.25
CA ILE A 711 -53.17 -17.62 15.34
C ILE A 711 -52.42 -18.34 14.21
N LEU A 712 -51.43 -17.70 13.58
CA LEU A 712 -50.63 -18.33 12.53
C LEU A 712 -49.82 -19.54 13.05
N CYS A 713 -49.20 -19.41 14.22
CA CYS A 713 -48.45 -20.48 14.87
C CYS A 713 -49.36 -21.65 15.30
N ALA A 714 -50.57 -21.35 15.79
CA ALA A 714 -51.58 -22.33 16.15
C ALA A 714 -52.25 -22.97 14.92
N ALA A 715 -52.31 -22.29 13.77
CA ALA A 715 -52.83 -22.87 12.52
C ALA A 715 -51.78 -23.70 11.76
N ARG A 716 -50.50 -23.70 12.21
CA ARG A 716 -49.35 -24.33 11.54
C ARG A 716 -49.52 -25.82 11.23
N HIS A 717 -50.38 -26.52 11.96
CA HIS A 717 -50.67 -27.94 11.76
C HIS A 717 -51.86 -28.24 10.83
N LYS A 718 -52.62 -27.23 10.39
CA LYS A 718 -53.79 -27.37 9.50
C LYS A 718 -53.53 -26.91 8.05
N THR A 719 -52.36 -26.36 7.75
CA THR A 719 -52.02 -25.84 6.41
C THR A 719 -51.40 -26.95 5.55
N ALA A 720 -52.03 -27.30 4.42
CA ALA A 720 -51.64 -28.42 3.56
C ALA A 720 -50.31 -28.24 2.79
N TYR A 721 -49.70 -27.05 2.86
CA TYR A 721 -48.35 -26.77 2.36
C TYR A 721 -47.53 -26.23 3.53
N ARG A 722 -46.69 -27.09 4.10
CA ARG A 722 -46.11 -26.93 5.44
C ARG A 722 -45.26 -25.66 5.66
N GLU A 723 -44.80 -24.93 4.64
CA GLU A 723 -43.85 -23.81 4.84
C GLU A 723 -43.99 -22.56 3.94
N GLU A 724 -44.69 -22.57 2.80
CA GLU A 724 -44.69 -21.38 1.91
C GLU A 724 -45.59 -20.21 2.37
N ALA A 725 -46.64 -20.47 3.17
CA ALA A 725 -47.65 -19.45 3.47
C ALA A 725 -47.27 -18.44 4.57
N VAL A 726 -46.41 -18.83 5.53
CA VAL A 726 -46.07 -17.96 6.69
C VAL A 726 -44.84 -17.08 6.41
N MET A 727 -43.93 -17.49 5.52
CA MET A 727 -42.65 -16.79 5.31
C MET A 727 -42.62 -15.81 4.12
N ARG A 728 -43.49 -15.94 3.10
CA ARG A 728 -43.42 -15.08 1.90
C ARG A 728 -43.94 -13.64 2.05
N ARG A 729 -44.56 -13.28 3.19
CA ARG A 729 -45.04 -11.91 3.44
C ARG A 729 -44.13 -11.02 4.28
N ASN A 730 -42.97 -11.51 4.73
CA ASN A 730 -41.93 -10.69 5.37
C ASN A 730 -40.87 -10.15 4.39
N ALA A 731 -41.13 -10.25 3.08
CA ALA A 731 -40.26 -9.74 2.02
C ALA A 731 -41.00 -8.82 1.03
N ALA A 732 -42.06 -8.15 1.49
CA ALA A 732 -42.70 -7.03 0.78
C ALA A 732 -42.61 -5.77 1.65
#